data_AF-A0A8H7H1H1-F1
#
_entry.id   AF-A0A8H7H1H1-F1
#
_cell.length_a   1.000
_cell.length_b   1.000
_cell.length_c   1.000
_cell.angle_alpha   90.00
_cell.angle_beta   90.00
_cell.angle_gamma   90.00
#
_symmetry.space_group_name_H-M   'P 1'
#
loop_
_entity.id
_entity.type
_entity.pdbx_description
1 polymer ?
#
loop_
_entity_poly.entity_id
_entity_poly.type
_entity_poly.pdbx_seq_one_letter_code
_entity_poly.pdbx_strand_id
1 'polypeptide(L)'
;MKIPVAIPTEEKQNRSFDIRDHLCPLETRTMILPTTQGDPKEIVQKLCEKAGGGAGAQATEQAQQVHIVTQPGAKPPLHALIIGINKYVANVHLAAAVPDALSFKEYLTNDLLVPEAQIKVILDEEATRANIIKAFQDLADPDNKINKDEPIVIYYAGHGSEIDPPPDRAANGPKVQCIIPQDTSTDAGIVPIPDFTLGTLIHRIAQQKGNNITLIFDCCHSAGGTRDEMDDARFIDKSKLPKLPASPDKDIIDKALEGSRDVVDPASLGLSFEDMGSHVILAACGHAEVAFENGAEKHGYFSSALLKLLRSVQIDSLTYRACMQRLPPLRTRQPQNPVCEGKHMNRIFFNAKVQGASVSMILIRAKGKDFYLQSGVAQGITPGSQFSIHTSDIPSKDNPSLGTLEVDLVEPFVSRLKDADTLALKATTVYYGRQVAYGPEQALDIYVTQQFVDAAKPSDGWARAFAGGTGELVLRPVEPELASVVLSINKKKKATFTLTNQAAVQYGVAKLPRRIYSPIPPEAERVMPVLTAISQWNWQLRRMPLEGRPFAKTIDYEFYKLQRSGEYTDEGNPVLVPEGDNLNVDGVVDIVANPEDFYGIKITNNSTRDLYAYLFDFSCTGLSIEPKTIPIQGINTSDPTLPKGGNLTIGYGSGGQEPLLFSVTEGQRFDINHFKLFVTTHPTDFDSLKQESPFEGRGTVASSKVKELFNQKPLWDAFTIAVVQRQYPKGEEPEPEVESEGEQEAEEGAEEEVVPKPEPEPEPEPEPKPEPEPEPTPGPGPTPAPGTGTGGCVLFTGRSEEPLQARAMSSAESMQPWFRTPKLTKELISSICGMRLRTHSKRQGPAGATATARTGAYFEIWVIGNDDMLKLTPDEQEMRYRSHPAPDNADYEWTDGRVFDETEKLWSKLEPGDCFEVMVGASGRGWTNDANRGHLMFW
;
A
#
# COMPACT_ATOMS: atom_id res chain seq x y z
N MET A 1 -56.13 -79.44 -11.29
CA MET A 1 -56.79 -79.19 -12.58
C MET A 1 -56.09 -78.02 -13.28
N LYS A 2 -55.59 -78.26 -14.50
CA LYS A 2 -55.44 -77.36 -15.67
C LYS A 2 -54.73 -75.98 -15.54
N ILE A 3 -53.45 -75.89 -15.98
CA ILE A 3 -52.96 -75.36 -17.31
C ILE A 3 -53.98 -74.48 -18.12
N PRO A 4 -53.62 -73.42 -18.90
CA PRO A 4 -52.53 -72.41 -18.85
C PRO A 4 -52.82 -71.03 -19.60
N VAL A 5 -51.75 -70.24 -19.90
CA VAL A 5 -51.47 -69.41 -21.14
C VAL A 5 -51.92 -67.92 -21.30
N ALA A 6 -50.88 -67.08 -21.44
CA ALA A 6 -50.55 -65.94 -22.36
C ALA A 6 -51.46 -64.72 -22.68
N ILE A 7 -50.92 -63.49 -22.42
CA ILE A 7 -50.40 -62.43 -23.34
C ILE A 7 -50.94 -62.41 -24.82
N PRO A 8 -51.15 -61.27 -25.56
CA PRO A 8 -50.56 -59.89 -25.44
C PRO A 8 -51.41 -58.61 -25.75
N THR A 9 -50.80 -57.46 -25.38
CA THR A 9 -50.74 -56.08 -25.97
C THR A 9 -51.98 -55.24 -26.33
N GLU A 10 -52.12 -54.05 -25.72
CA GLU A 10 -51.77 -52.73 -26.32
C GLU A 10 -51.89 -51.55 -25.31
N GLU A 11 -51.27 -50.41 -25.64
CA GLU A 11 -50.65 -49.37 -24.80
C GLU A 11 -51.55 -48.36 -24.06
N LYS A 12 -51.10 -47.89 -22.87
CA LYS A 12 -50.92 -46.44 -22.54
C LYS A 12 -50.25 -46.23 -21.17
N GLN A 13 -49.54 -45.10 -21.08
CA GLN A 13 -48.44 -44.76 -20.19
C GLN A 13 -48.84 -44.39 -18.75
N ASN A 14 -47.93 -44.67 -17.81
CA ASN A 14 -47.88 -44.05 -16.49
C ASN A 14 -46.41 -43.98 -16.02
N ARG A 15 -45.88 -42.79 -15.70
CA ARG A 15 -44.73 -42.63 -14.79
C ARG A 15 -44.83 -41.33 -14.00
N SER A 16 -44.40 -41.47 -12.75
CA SER A 16 -44.50 -40.62 -11.58
C SER A 16 -43.68 -39.33 -11.66
N PHE A 17 -44.19 -38.30 -11.00
CA PHE A 17 -43.60 -36.97 -10.82
C PHE A 17 -42.30 -37.02 -10.01
N ASP A 18 -41.24 -36.45 -10.58
CA ASP A 18 -39.91 -36.24 -9.99
C ASP A 18 -39.77 -34.74 -9.63
N ILE A 19 -39.27 -34.45 -8.44
CA ILE A 19 -39.04 -33.09 -7.95
C ILE A 19 -37.61 -32.71 -8.33
N ARG A 20 -37.48 -32.22 -9.55
CA ARG A 20 -36.34 -31.46 -10.06
C ARG A 20 -36.92 -30.38 -10.96
N ASP A 21 -36.76 -29.13 -10.55
CA ASP A 21 -36.57 -27.95 -11.42
C ASP A 21 -36.82 -26.70 -10.57
N HIS A 22 -35.72 -26.07 -10.15
CA HIS A 22 -35.53 -24.64 -9.84
C HIS A 22 -34.30 -24.45 -8.94
N LEU A 23 -33.13 -24.75 -9.49
CA LEU A 23 -31.85 -24.16 -9.09
C LEU A 23 -31.13 -23.80 -10.39
N CYS A 24 -31.08 -22.52 -10.73
CA CYS A 24 -30.24 -22.03 -11.81
C CYS A 24 -28.76 -22.27 -11.44
N PRO A 25 -27.99 -23.00 -12.26
CA PRO A 25 -26.60 -23.30 -11.97
C PRO A 25 -25.72 -22.07 -12.25
N LEU A 26 -25.13 -21.50 -11.22
CA LEU A 26 -23.92 -20.70 -11.39
C LEU A 26 -22.81 -21.68 -11.77
N GLU A 27 -22.49 -21.77 -13.06
CA GLU A 27 -21.30 -22.45 -13.54
C GLU A 27 -20.07 -21.80 -12.91
N THR A 28 -19.52 -22.41 -11.86
CA THR A 28 -18.11 -22.23 -11.50
C THR A 28 -17.29 -22.61 -12.74
N ARG A 29 -16.81 -21.61 -13.48
CA ARG A 29 -15.76 -21.77 -14.48
C ARG A 29 -14.52 -22.29 -13.75
N THR A 30 -14.38 -23.61 -13.67
CA THR A 30 -13.10 -24.26 -13.36
C THR A 30 -12.12 -23.81 -14.42
N MET A 31 -11.08 -23.05 -14.05
CA MET A 31 -9.96 -22.85 -14.97
C MET A 31 -9.42 -24.25 -15.29
N ILE A 32 -9.57 -24.66 -16.55
CA ILE A 32 -8.84 -25.81 -17.07
C ILE A 32 -7.38 -25.36 -17.16
N LEU A 33 -6.61 -25.61 -16.10
CA LEU A 33 -5.15 -25.53 -16.16
C LEU A 33 -4.68 -26.52 -17.24
N PRO A 34 -3.73 -26.13 -18.10
CA PRO A 34 -3.27 -27.01 -19.17
C PRO A 34 -2.71 -28.31 -18.58
N THR A 35 -3.39 -29.43 -18.81
CA THR A 35 -2.94 -30.77 -18.42
C THR A 35 -1.80 -31.24 -19.33
N THR A 36 -0.66 -31.57 -18.72
CA THR A 36 0.59 -32.22 -19.23
C THR A 36 1.53 -31.32 -20.05
N GLN A 37 2.87 -31.34 -19.94
CA GLN A 37 3.82 -32.41 -19.62
C GLN A 37 5.23 -31.82 -19.32
N GLY A 38 5.83 -32.10 -18.15
CA GLY A 38 7.24 -31.80 -17.83
C GLY A 38 7.47 -31.40 -16.37
N ASP A 39 8.52 -31.90 -15.73
CA ASP A 39 8.93 -31.52 -14.35
C ASP A 39 9.19 -30.00 -14.31
N PRO A 40 8.54 -29.22 -13.42
CA PRO A 40 8.77 -27.78 -13.28
C PRO A 40 10.26 -27.41 -13.15
N LYS A 41 11.07 -28.28 -12.53
CA LYS A 41 12.52 -28.10 -12.42
C LYS A 41 13.23 -28.28 -13.76
N GLU A 42 12.83 -29.26 -14.57
CA GLU A 42 13.37 -29.47 -15.92
C GLU A 42 12.99 -28.33 -16.89
N ILE A 43 11.77 -27.79 -16.77
CA ILE A 43 11.31 -26.66 -17.58
C ILE A 43 12.12 -25.40 -17.26
N VAL A 44 12.36 -25.13 -15.98
CA VAL A 44 13.22 -24.01 -15.54
C VAL A 44 14.68 -24.24 -15.92
N GLN A 45 15.18 -25.48 -15.83
CA GLN A 45 16.53 -25.81 -16.27
C GLN A 45 16.74 -25.46 -17.75
N LYS A 46 15.79 -25.77 -18.64
CA LYS A 46 15.86 -25.38 -20.07
C LYS A 46 15.86 -23.86 -20.26
N LEU A 47 15.13 -23.12 -19.45
CA LEU A 47 15.12 -21.65 -19.47
C LEU A 47 16.48 -21.07 -19.07
N CYS A 48 17.13 -21.65 -18.05
CA CYS A 48 18.47 -21.27 -17.60
C CYS A 48 19.56 -21.70 -18.60
N GLU A 49 19.44 -22.87 -19.24
CA GLU A 49 20.39 -23.41 -20.21
C GLU A 49 20.42 -22.64 -21.53
N LYS A 50 19.34 -21.94 -21.90
CA LYS A 50 19.32 -21.05 -23.08
C LYS A 50 20.40 -19.96 -23.05
N ALA A 51 20.91 -19.59 -21.87
CA ALA A 51 22.03 -18.64 -21.71
C ALA A 51 23.41 -19.28 -22.02
N GLY A 52 23.50 -20.60 -22.02
CA GLY A 52 24.74 -21.38 -22.16
C GLY A 52 25.21 -21.58 -23.60
N GLY A 53 25.48 -20.47 -24.31
CA GLY A 53 26.09 -20.46 -25.63
C GLY A 53 27.35 -19.58 -25.69
N GLY A 54 28.46 -20.01 -25.09
CA GLY A 54 29.80 -19.61 -25.51
C GLY A 54 30.40 -18.27 -25.04
N ALA A 55 29.90 -17.62 -23.99
CA ALA A 55 30.54 -16.41 -23.41
C ALA A 55 30.92 -16.53 -21.93
N GLY A 56 30.94 -17.74 -21.38
CA GLY A 56 31.41 -18.02 -20.02
C GLY A 56 32.93 -18.13 -19.94
N ALA A 57 33.67 -17.04 -20.16
CA ALA A 57 35.11 -16.94 -19.81
C ALA A 57 35.72 -15.52 -19.82
N GLN A 58 34.98 -14.45 -20.13
CA GLN A 58 35.53 -13.07 -20.15
C GLN A 58 34.68 -12.01 -19.42
N ALA A 59 33.62 -12.40 -18.71
CA ALA A 59 32.70 -11.46 -18.06
C ALA A 59 33.02 -11.12 -16.60
N THR A 60 34.26 -11.36 -16.13
CA THR A 60 34.65 -11.13 -14.71
C THR A 60 35.54 -9.92 -14.47
N GLU A 61 35.83 -9.09 -15.49
CA GLU A 61 36.60 -7.84 -15.33
C GLU A 61 35.94 -6.58 -15.94
N GLN A 62 34.71 -6.66 -16.45
CA GLN A 62 33.97 -5.49 -16.96
C GLN A 62 32.71 -5.11 -16.14
N ALA A 63 32.52 -5.67 -14.95
CA ALA A 63 31.44 -5.30 -14.03
C ALA A 63 31.81 -4.16 -13.05
N GLN A 64 32.99 -3.53 -13.19
CA GLN A 64 33.41 -2.36 -12.42
C GLN A 64 33.66 -1.16 -13.34
N GLN A 65 32.62 -0.68 -14.02
CA GLN A 65 32.50 0.70 -14.49
C GLN A 65 31.16 0.86 -15.21
N VAL A 66 30.09 1.13 -14.46
CA VAL A 66 28.94 1.82 -15.04
C VAL A 66 29.33 3.29 -15.09
N HIS A 67 29.89 3.70 -16.23
CA HIS A 67 29.96 5.12 -16.58
C HIS A 67 28.52 5.63 -16.74
N ILE A 68 28.14 6.59 -15.90
CA ILE A 68 27.00 7.48 -16.17
C ILE A 68 27.34 8.20 -17.46
N VAL A 69 26.64 7.87 -18.55
CA VAL A 69 26.72 8.65 -19.79
C VAL A 69 25.88 9.90 -19.60
N THR A 70 26.44 10.94 -18.98
CA THR A 70 26.03 12.30 -19.35
C THR A 70 26.61 12.56 -20.73
N GLN A 71 25.76 12.72 -21.75
CA GLN A 71 26.23 13.27 -23.02
C GLN A 71 26.84 14.66 -22.73
N PRO A 72 28.12 14.90 -23.02
CA PRO A 72 28.69 16.23 -22.88
C PRO A 72 28.01 17.17 -23.89
N GLY A 73 27.20 18.11 -23.40
CA GLY A 73 26.65 19.21 -24.22
C GLY A 73 25.13 19.39 -24.26
N ALA A 74 24.32 18.53 -23.62
CA ALA A 74 22.87 18.75 -23.53
C ALA A 74 22.53 19.71 -22.36
N LYS A 75 21.82 20.81 -22.66
CA LYS A 75 21.38 21.80 -21.66
C LYS A 75 20.28 21.21 -20.76
N PRO A 76 20.24 21.51 -19.44
CA PRO A 76 19.19 21.03 -18.54
C PRO A 76 17.80 21.49 -18.99
N PRO A 77 16.79 20.60 -19.08
CA PRO A 77 15.44 20.94 -19.54
C PRO A 77 14.55 21.53 -18.43
N LEU A 78 15.14 22.24 -17.45
CA LEU A 78 14.43 22.82 -16.31
C LEU A 78 13.96 24.23 -16.64
N HIS A 79 12.70 24.53 -16.33
CA HIS A 79 12.10 25.85 -16.51
C HIS A 79 11.78 26.50 -15.17
N ALA A 80 11.94 27.81 -15.07
CA ALA A 80 11.75 28.53 -13.81
C ALA A 80 10.96 29.83 -13.95
N LEU A 81 10.08 30.09 -12.99
CA LEU A 81 9.48 31.39 -12.72
C LEU A 81 9.95 31.86 -11.34
N ILE A 82 10.62 33.01 -11.27
CA ILE A 82 11.21 33.54 -10.04
C ILE A 82 10.61 34.92 -9.77
N ILE A 83 9.99 35.09 -8.60
CA ILE A 83 9.30 36.32 -8.20
C ILE A 83 9.90 36.82 -6.88
N GLY A 84 10.28 38.09 -6.82
CA GLY A 84 10.82 38.72 -5.61
C GLY A 84 10.30 40.15 -5.45
N ILE A 85 9.68 40.47 -4.31
CA ILE A 85 9.03 41.76 -4.10
C ILE A 85 9.51 42.41 -2.81
N ASN A 86 10.30 43.48 -2.94
CA ASN A 86 10.68 44.34 -1.83
C ASN A 86 9.80 45.59 -1.77
N LYS A 87 9.51 46.20 -2.92
CA LYS A 87 8.91 47.54 -3.00
C LYS A 87 7.42 47.52 -3.35
N TYR A 88 6.57 47.48 -2.34
CA TYR A 88 5.11 47.61 -2.50
C TYR A 88 4.62 49.05 -2.67
N VAL A 89 3.58 49.27 -3.50
CA VAL A 89 3.01 50.64 -3.69
C VAL A 89 2.34 51.16 -2.42
N ALA A 90 1.51 50.33 -1.80
CA ALA A 90 0.64 50.72 -0.68
C ALA A 90 0.94 49.96 0.62
N ASN A 91 1.83 48.96 0.59
CA ASN A 91 2.15 48.11 1.73
C ASN A 91 3.59 48.34 2.21
N VAL A 92 3.93 47.75 3.36
CA VAL A 92 5.28 47.83 3.96
C VAL A 92 6.31 47.25 3.00
N HIS A 93 7.50 47.87 2.94
CA HIS A 93 8.60 47.39 2.12
C HIS A 93 9.42 46.31 2.83
N LEU A 94 9.89 45.33 2.06
CA LEU A 94 10.88 44.33 2.48
C LEU A 94 12.27 44.71 1.97
N ALA A 95 13.30 44.05 2.51
CA ALA A 95 14.70 44.28 2.12
C ALA A 95 15.34 43.05 1.46
N ALA A 96 14.86 41.84 1.74
CA ALA A 96 15.56 40.60 1.37
C ALA A 96 14.88 39.76 0.27
N ALA A 97 13.61 39.99 -0.08
CA ALA A 97 12.91 39.20 -1.07
C ALA A 97 13.53 39.25 -2.47
N VAL A 98 13.93 40.44 -2.95
CA VAL A 98 14.64 40.58 -4.24
C VAL A 98 16.03 39.93 -4.21
N PRO A 99 16.88 40.18 -3.18
CA PRO A 99 18.13 39.43 -3.02
C PRO A 99 17.96 37.90 -3.03
N ASP A 100 16.93 37.36 -2.37
CA ASP A 100 16.70 35.91 -2.36
C ASP A 100 16.32 35.37 -3.74
N ALA A 101 15.41 36.03 -4.44
CA ALA A 101 15.03 35.69 -5.81
C ALA A 101 16.24 35.67 -6.76
N LEU A 102 17.09 36.69 -6.68
CA LEU A 102 18.32 36.75 -7.48
C LEU A 102 19.33 35.66 -7.08
N SER A 103 19.46 35.35 -5.79
CA SER A 103 20.35 34.29 -5.31
C SER A 103 19.90 32.90 -5.77
N PHE A 104 18.57 32.69 -5.85
CA PHE A 104 17.99 31.47 -6.39
C PHE A 104 18.16 31.39 -7.90
N LYS A 105 17.98 32.51 -8.63
CA LYS A 105 18.31 32.58 -10.07
C LYS A 105 19.77 32.19 -10.31
N GLU A 106 20.68 32.77 -9.53
CA GLU A 106 22.12 32.49 -9.63
C GLU A 106 22.42 31.00 -9.39
N TYR A 107 21.76 30.38 -8.42
CA TYR A 107 21.87 28.95 -8.20
C TYR A 107 21.46 28.13 -9.44
N LEU A 108 20.30 28.44 -10.05
CA LEU A 108 19.86 27.74 -11.25
C LEU A 108 20.84 27.92 -12.42
N THR A 109 21.37 29.12 -12.63
CA THR A 109 22.25 29.41 -13.77
C THR A 109 23.68 28.93 -13.58
N ASN A 110 24.24 29.11 -12.38
CA ASN A 110 25.66 28.91 -12.12
C ASN A 110 25.95 27.50 -11.62
N ASP A 111 25.11 26.99 -10.70
CA ASP A 111 25.30 25.68 -10.09
C ASP A 111 24.62 24.58 -10.92
N LEU A 112 23.39 24.83 -11.42
CA LEU A 112 22.62 23.85 -12.20
C LEU A 112 22.72 24.02 -13.72
N LEU A 113 23.40 25.07 -14.21
CA LEU A 113 23.63 25.35 -15.64
C LEU A 113 22.33 25.49 -16.46
N VAL A 114 21.24 25.92 -15.82
CA VAL A 114 19.96 26.17 -16.48
C VAL A 114 20.10 27.39 -17.40
N PRO A 115 19.75 27.29 -18.69
CA PRO A 115 19.86 28.42 -19.61
C PRO A 115 18.98 29.60 -19.18
N GLU A 116 19.49 30.82 -19.24
CA GLU A 116 18.72 32.02 -18.88
C GLU A 116 17.40 32.16 -19.66
N ALA A 117 17.37 31.68 -20.91
CA ALA A 117 16.17 31.68 -21.74
C ALA A 117 15.03 30.81 -21.18
N GLN A 118 15.32 29.91 -20.24
CA GLN A 118 14.35 29.04 -19.55
C GLN A 118 13.91 29.61 -18.19
N ILE A 119 14.41 30.79 -17.80
CA ILE A 119 14.16 31.40 -16.50
C ILE A 119 13.47 32.75 -16.70
N LYS A 120 12.21 32.86 -16.27
CA LYS A 120 11.48 34.12 -16.17
C LYS A 120 11.66 34.70 -14.77
N VAL A 121 12.13 35.94 -14.67
CA VAL A 121 12.27 36.66 -13.39
C VAL A 121 11.33 37.87 -13.40
N ILE A 122 10.64 38.12 -12.29
CA ILE A 122 9.73 39.26 -12.09
C ILE A 122 10.04 39.88 -10.72
N LEU A 123 10.46 41.15 -10.69
CA LEU A 123 10.91 41.83 -9.47
C LEU A 123 10.18 43.14 -9.24
N ASP A 124 9.96 43.50 -7.97
CA ASP A 124 9.44 44.81 -7.53
C ASP A 124 8.32 45.34 -8.44
N GLU A 125 8.53 46.47 -9.13
CA GLU A 125 7.52 47.18 -9.92
C GLU A 125 6.98 46.34 -11.11
N GLU A 126 7.68 45.29 -11.53
CA GLU A 126 7.20 44.34 -12.53
C GLU A 126 6.26 43.26 -11.94
N ALA A 127 6.32 43.02 -10.62
CA ALA A 127 5.55 42.00 -9.91
C ALA A 127 4.11 42.43 -9.58
N THR A 128 3.47 43.05 -10.56
CA THR A 128 2.05 43.42 -10.50
C THR A 128 1.17 42.17 -10.53
N ARG A 129 -0.06 42.29 -10.00
CA ARG A 129 -1.04 41.21 -10.00
C ARG A 129 -1.25 40.60 -11.39
N ALA A 130 -1.40 41.47 -12.40
CA ALA A 130 -1.61 41.05 -13.78
C ALA A 130 -0.39 40.29 -14.35
N ASN A 131 0.83 40.76 -14.08
CA ASN A 131 2.04 40.13 -14.59
C ASN A 131 2.32 38.77 -13.93
N ILE A 132 2.06 38.64 -12.63
CA ILE A 132 2.17 37.36 -11.92
C ILE A 132 1.20 36.35 -12.52
N ILE A 133 -0.09 36.68 -12.62
CA ILE A 133 -1.10 35.77 -13.20
C ILE A 133 -0.73 35.38 -14.63
N LYS A 134 -0.34 36.35 -15.46
CA LYS A 134 0.09 36.09 -16.83
C LYS A 134 1.27 35.12 -16.89
N ALA A 135 2.24 35.23 -15.98
CA ALA A 135 3.39 34.33 -15.96
C ALA A 135 3.01 32.87 -15.64
N PHE A 136 2.04 32.65 -14.75
CA PHE A 136 1.48 31.31 -14.51
C PHE A 136 0.73 30.78 -15.74
N GLN A 137 -0.04 31.63 -16.43
CA GLN A 137 -0.72 31.25 -17.68
C GLN A 137 0.29 30.90 -18.79
N ASP A 138 1.35 31.69 -18.93
CA ASP A 138 2.41 31.46 -19.91
C ASP A 138 3.14 30.12 -19.68
N LEU A 139 3.23 29.61 -18.44
CA LEU A 139 3.78 28.28 -18.14
C LEU A 139 2.86 27.13 -18.64
N ALA A 140 1.55 27.35 -18.65
CA ALA A 140 0.57 26.38 -19.13
C ALA A 140 0.41 26.39 -20.65
N ASP A 141 0.92 27.42 -21.34
CA ASP A 141 0.79 27.57 -22.79
C ASP A 141 1.39 26.36 -23.54
N PRO A 142 0.64 25.70 -24.45
CA PRO A 142 1.15 24.56 -25.21
C PRO A 142 2.38 24.92 -26.08
N ASP A 143 2.51 26.18 -26.52
CA ASP A 143 3.51 26.64 -27.49
C ASP A 143 4.80 27.19 -26.85
N ASN A 144 4.90 27.18 -25.51
CA ASN A 144 6.05 27.73 -24.77
C ASN A 144 7.32 26.86 -24.78
N LYS A 145 7.34 25.78 -25.58
CA LYS A 145 8.47 24.83 -25.73
C LYS A 145 8.84 24.04 -24.47
N ILE A 146 8.00 24.04 -23.44
CA ILE A 146 8.13 23.13 -22.29
C ILE A 146 7.47 21.81 -22.68
N ASN A 147 8.25 20.74 -22.73
CA ASN A 147 7.75 19.40 -23.01
C ASN A 147 7.08 18.80 -21.77
N LYS A 148 6.18 17.84 -21.98
CA LYS A 148 5.54 17.10 -20.89
C LYS A 148 6.59 16.44 -19.97
N ASP A 149 6.34 16.52 -18.67
CA ASP A 149 7.16 16.05 -17.55
C ASP A 149 8.55 16.72 -17.41
N GLU A 150 8.79 17.84 -18.09
CA GLU A 150 9.94 18.71 -17.78
C GLU A 150 9.77 19.41 -16.43
N PRO A 151 10.86 19.59 -15.65
CA PRO A 151 10.75 20.20 -14.33
C PRO A 151 10.44 21.69 -14.44
N ILE A 152 9.41 22.12 -13.73
CA ILE A 152 9.03 23.54 -13.59
C ILE A 152 9.21 23.92 -12.13
N VAL A 153 10.01 24.96 -11.85
CA VAL A 153 10.14 25.54 -10.50
C VAL A 153 9.57 26.95 -10.46
N ILE A 154 8.72 27.21 -9.48
CA ILE A 154 8.14 28.51 -9.21
C ILE A 154 8.63 28.95 -7.83
N TYR A 155 9.45 29.99 -7.81
CA TYR A 155 10.02 30.56 -6.59
C TYR A 155 9.36 31.92 -6.31
N TYR A 156 8.87 32.13 -5.10
CA TYR A 156 8.29 33.40 -4.65
C TYR A 156 8.89 33.82 -3.31
N ALA A 157 9.37 35.06 -3.25
CA ALA A 157 9.72 35.74 -2.00
C ALA A 157 8.99 37.10 -1.94
N GLY A 158 8.31 37.36 -0.82
CA GLY A 158 7.49 38.56 -0.65
C GLY A 158 6.53 38.41 0.54
N HIS A 159 5.55 39.30 0.66
CA HIS A 159 4.49 39.20 1.66
C HIS A 159 3.42 38.16 1.28
N GLY A 160 2.97 37.39 2.27
CA GLY A 160 1.70 36.66 2.23
C GLY A 160 0.70 37.19 3.25
N SER A 161 -0.53 36.68 3.21
CA SER A 161 -1.57 37.01 4.18
C SER A 161 -2.67 35.94 4.26
N GLU A 162 -3.50 36.03 5.30
CA GLU A 162 -4.75 35.32 5.50
C GLU A 162 -5.88 36.35 5.52
N ILE A 163 -6.77 36.34 4.54
CA ILE A 163 -7.87 37.30 4.44
C ILE A 163 -9.24 36.63 4.56
N ASP A 164 -10.26 37.42 4.88
CA ASP A 164 -11.63 36.90 4.98
C ASP A 164 -12.11 36.40 3.60
N PRO A 165 -12.91 35.32 3.56
CA PRO A 165 -13.36 34.74 2.30
C PRO A 165 -14.26 35.71 1.50
N PRO A 166 -14.38 35.51 0.18
CA PRO A 166 -15.30 36.26 -0.67
C PRO A 166 -16.74 36.30 -0.12
N PRO A 167 -17.51 37.39 -0.34
CA PRO A 167 -18.87 37.55 0.20
C PRO A 167 -19.89 36.49 -0.27
N ASP A 168 -19.63 35.86 -1.40
CA ASP A 168 -20.42 34.76 -1.98
C ASP A 168 -20.04 33.39 -1.40
N ARG A 169 -19.03 33.32 -0.53
CA ARG A 169 -18.73 32.16 0.32
C ARG A 169 -19.32 32.37 1.72
N ALA A 170 -19.42 31.27 2.49
CA ALA A 170 -19.97 31.32 3.85
C ALA A 170 -19.28 32.41 4.70
N ALA A 171 -20.07 33.28 5.33
CA ALA A 171 -19.57 34.41 6.12
C ALA A 171 -18.67 34.01 7.32
N ASN A 172 -18.68 32.72 7.67
CA ASN A 172 -17.85 32.08 8.71
C ASN A 172 -16.89 31.01 8.14
N GLY A 173 -16.65 30.99 6.83
CA GLY A 173 -15.76 30.02 6.20
C GLY A 173 -14.27 30.22 6.56
N PRO A 174 -13.39 29.25 6.24
CA PRO A 174 -11.96 29.37 6.45
C PRO A 174 -11.43 30.59 5.72
N LYS A 175 -10.49 31.27 6.36
CA LYS A 175 -9.81 32.39 5.73
C LYS A 175 -8.99 31.90 4.54
N VAL A 176 -8.85 32.78 3.57
CA VAL A 176 -8.19 32.52 2.30
C VAL A 176 -6.73 32.94 2.40
N GLN A 177 -5.82 32.02 2.08
CA GLN A 177 -4.40 32.34 1.99
C GLN A 177 -4.13 33.08 0.69
N CYS A 178 -3.25 34.08 0.73
CA CYS A 178 -2.91 34.89 -0.44
C CYS A 178 -1.42 35.18 -0.51
N ILE A 179 -0.90 35.30 -1.73
CA ILE A 179 0.32 36.08 -1.98
C ILE A 179 -0.07 37.54 -2.25
N ILE A 180 0.82 38.47 -1.91
CA ILE A 180 0.58 39.90 -2.09
C ILE A 180 1.40 40.40 -3.30
N PRO A 181 0.76 40.73 -4.43
CA PRO A 181 1.39 41.46 -5.52
C PRO A 181 1.84 42.87 -5.12
N GLN A 182 2.78 43.41 -5.90
CA GLN A 182 3.39 44.70 -5.64
C GLN A 182 2.39 45.88 -5.63
N ASP A 183 1.38 45.81 -6.50
CA ASP A 183 0.37 46.83 -6.75
C ASP A 183 -0.92 46.64 -5.93
N THR A 184 -0.94 45.68 -5.01
CA THR A 184 -2.09 45.45 -4.10
C THR A 184 -2.40 46.74 -3.33
N SER A 185 -3.61 47.27 -3.50
CA SER A 185 -4.00 48.57 -2.97
C SER A 185 -5.50 48.67 -2.78
N THR A 186 -5.91 49.09 -1.58
CA THR A 186 -7.30 49.40 -1.27
C THR A 186 -7.84 50.55 -2.11
N ASP A 187 -7.03 51.59 -2.32
CA ASP A 187 -7.44 52.79 -3.07
C ASP A 187 -7.60 52.50 -4.57
N ALA A 188 -6.78 51.62 -5.12
CA ALA A 188 -6.85 51.21 -6.52
C ALA A 188 -7.80 50.02 -6.76
N GLY A 189 -8.36 49.42 -5.70
CA GLY A 189 -9.21 48.23 -5.79
C GLY A 189 -8.48 46.97 -6.27
N ILE A 190 -7.14 46.92 -6.18
CA ILE A 190 -6.33 45.79 -6.62
C ILE A 190 -6.17 44.84 -5.43
N VAL A 191 -6.80 43.68 -5.52
CA VAL A 191 -6.83 42.68 -4.44
C VAL A 191 -5.64 41.71 -4.49
N PRO A 192 -5.30 41.06 -3.36
CA PRO A 192 -4.35 39.94 -3.34
C PRO A 192 -4.68 38.84 -4.35
N ILE A 193 -3.74 37.92 -4.58
CA ILE A 193 -4.00 36.70 -5.38
C ILE A 193 -4.31 35.55 -4.41
N PRO A 194 -5.55 35.04 -4.41
CA PRO A 194 -5.93 33.90 -3.60
C PRO A 194 -5.19 32.61 -3.98
N ASP A 195 -4.98 31.76 -2.99
CA ASP A 195 -4.47 30.41 -3.16
C ASP A 195 -5.30 29.58 -4.15
N PHE A 196 -6.63 29.72 -4.17
CA PHE A 196 -7.48 28.99 -5.12
C PHE A 196 -7.34 29.47 -6.55
N THR A 197 -6.99 30.74 -6.77
CA THR A 197 -6.63 31.24 -8.10
C THR A 197 -5.29 30.63 -8.52
N LEU A 198 -4.30 30.61 -7.62
CA LEU A 198 -2.99 30.02 -7.92
C LEU A 198 -3.07 28.52 -8.17
N GLY A 199 -3.73 27.76 -7.30
CA GLY A 199 -3.84 26.32 -7.44
C GLY A 199 -4.64 25.91 -8.68
N THR A 200 -5.64 26.69 -9.09
CA THR A 200 -6.31 26.50 -10.40
C THR A 200 -5.33 26.68 -11.58
N LEU A 201 -4.51 27.74 -11.55
CA LEU A 201 -3.50 27.96 -12.59
C LEU A 201 -2.44 26.84 -12.60
N ILE A 202 -2.00 26.38 -11.42
CA ILE A 202 -1.05 25.28 -11.27
C ILE A 202 -1.64 23.96 -11.76
N HIS A 203 -2.92 23.69 -11.45
CA HIS A 203 -3.64 22.54 -11.97
C HIS A 203 -3.64 22.56 -13.50
N ARG A 204 -3.90 23.72 -14.11
CA ARG A 204 -3.82 23.86 -15.57
C ARG A 204 -2.41 23.63 -16.12
N ILE A 205 -1.35 24.12 -15.45
CA ILE A 205 0.04 23.78 -15.81
C ILE A 205 0.24 22.26 -15.74
N ALA A 206 -0.24 21.59 -14.70
CA ALA A 206 -0.07 20.15 -14.51
C ALA A 206 -0.79 19.32 -15.59
N GLN A 207 -1.99 19.72 -16.00
CA GLN A 207 -2.73 19.07 -17.09
C GLN A 207 -1.95 19.15 -18.43
N GLN A 208 -1.34 20.31 -18.71
CA GLN A 208 -0.62 20.55 -19.95
C GLN A 208 0.80 19.97 -19.94
N LYS A 209 1.51 20.08 -18.82
CA LYS A 209 2.96 19.85 -18.71
C LYS A 209 3.33 18.70 -17.79
N GLY A 210 2.38 18.06 -17.12
CA GLY A 210 2.65 17.02 -16.11
C GLY A 210 2.90 17.58 -14.72
N ASN A 211 2.97 16.70 -13.72
CA ASN A 211 3.02 17.08 -12.30
C ASN A 211 4.44 17.35 -11.75
N ASN A 212 5.41 17.67 -12.62
CA ASN A 212 6.78 17.97 -12.21
C ASN A 212 6.98 19.44 -11.87
N ILE A 213 6.11 19.93 -10.99
CA ILE A 213 6.01 21.32 -10.60
C ILE A 213 6.44 21.46 -9.14
N THR A 214 7.38 22.37 -8.88
CA THR A 214 7.84 22.72 -7.53
C THR A 214 7.48 24.15 -7.22
N LEU A 215 6.81 24.40 -6.10
CA LEU A 215 6.60 25.74 -5.57
C LEU A 215 7.53 25.94 -4.37
N ILE A 216 8.21 27.08 -4.32
CA ILE A 216 9.08 27.45 -3.20
C ILE A 216 8.66 28.83 -2.73
N PHE A 217 8.01 28.90 -1.58
CA PHE A 217 7.43 30.12 -1.02
C PHE A 217 8.18 30.56 0.23
N ASP A 218 8.88 31.68 0.12
CA ASP A 218 9.50 32.38 1.24
C ASP A 218 8.64 33.58 1.66
N CYS A 219 7.45 33.26 2.18
CA CYS A 219 6.43 34.17 2.71
C CYS A 219 5.59 33.45 3.81
N CYS A 220 4.67 34.17 4.48
CA CYS A 220 3.79 33.59 5.51
C CYS A 220 2.32 33.76 5.16
N HIS A 221 1.48 32.80 5.55
CA HIS A 221 0.04 32.83 5.29
C HIS A 221 -0.82 33.10 6.52
N SER A 222 -0.33 32.92 7.76
CA SER A 222 -1.07 33.21 8.99
C SER A 222 -0.18 33.81 10.07
N ALA A 223 -0.77 34.61 10.97
CA ALA A 223 -0.13 35.06 12.19
C ALA A 223 -1.02 34.65 13.38
N GLY A 224 -0.61 33.62 14.13
CA GLY A 224 -1.24 33.24 15.38
C GLY A 224 -1.29 34.45 16.32
N GLY A 225 -2.51 34.87 16.69
CA GLY A 225 -2.77 36.19 17.26
C GLY A 225 -1.95 36.53 18.50
N THR A 226 -0.88 37.32 18.34
CA THR A 226 -0.39 38.25 19.36
C THR A 226 0.48 39.36 18.74
N ARG A 227 -0.07 40.59 18.74
CA ARG A 227 0.55 41.93 18.76
C ARG A 227 2.07 42.04 18.54
N ASP A 228 2.48 42.56 17.38
CA ASP A 228 3.15 43.87 17.17
C ASP A 228 3.57 43.95 15.68
N GLU A 229 3.61 45.17 15.09
CA GLU A 229 4.18 45.38 13.75
C GLU A 229 5.67 45.03 13.79
N MET A 230 6.02 43.86 13.25
CA MET A 230 7.40 43.38 13.21
C MET A 230 8.01 43.74 11.85
N ASP A 231 8.91 44.73 11.84
CA ASP A 231 9.55 45.31 10.64
C ASP A 231 10.26 44.30 9.71
N ASP A 232 10.52 43.07 10.18
CA ASP A 232 11.23 42.02 9.45
C ASP A 232 10.34 40.84 9.00
N ALA A 233 9.02 40.89 9.20
CA ALA A 233 8.10 39.78 8.90
C ALA A 233 7.60 39.80 7.44
N ARG A 234 7.56 38.64 6.79
CA ARG A 234 7.03 38.47 5.42
C ARG A 234 5.51 38.25 5.38
N PHE A 235 4.79 39.07 6.15
CA PHE A 235 3.35 38.99 6.35
C PHE A 235 2.71 40.39 6.34
N ILE A 236 1.50 40.51 5.78
CA ILE A 236 0.66 41.71 5.91
C ILE A 236 -0.64 41.35 6.63
N ASP A 237 -1.00 42.13 7.65
CA ASP A 237 -2.27 41.95 8.35
C ASP A 237 -3.47 42.28 7.45
N LYS A 238 -4.51 41.43 7.49
CA LYS A 238 -5.71 41.59 6.66
C LYS A 238 -6.40 42.95 6.81
N SER A 239 -6.27 43.62 7.95
CA SER A 239 -6.82 44.96 8.16
C SER A 239 -6.22 46.03 7.24
N LYS A 240 -5.04 45.78 6.68
CA LYS A 240 -4.34 46.66 5.74
C LYS A 240 -4.60 46.30 4.27
N LEU A 241 -5.32 45.21 4.00
CA LEU A 241 -5.58 44.70 2.66
C LEU A 241 -7.03 44.95 2.23
N PRO A 242 -7.28 45.13 0.92
CA PRO A 242 -8.66 45.16 0.42
C PRO A 242 -9.33 43.81 0.58
N LYS A 243 -10.65 43.83 0.80
CA LYS A 243 -11.49 42.63 0.84
C LYS A 243 -11.61 42.00 -0.55
N LEU A 244 -11.73 40.68 -0.61
CA LEU A 244 -12.02 39.99 -1.87
C LEU A 244 -13.43 40.39 -2.36
N PRO A 245 -13.61 40.64 -3.67
CA PRO A 245 -14.94 40.79 -4.27
C PRO A 245 -15.65 39.44 -4.28
N ALA A 246 -16.96 39.45 -4.58
CA ALA A 246 -17.68 38.21 -4.87
C ALA A 246 -17.12 37.55 -6.14
N SER A 247 -16.93 36.23 -6.12
CA SER A 247 -16.40 35.42 -7.22
C SER A 247 -15.10 35.99 -7.82
N PRO A 248 -14.04 36.20 -7.00
CA PRO A 248 -12.80 36.78 -7.48
C PRO A 248 -12.15 35.88 -8.55
N ASP A 249 -11.57 36.50 -9.58
CA ASP A 249 -10.87 35.83 -10.68
C ASP A 249 -11.70 34.80 -11.47
N LYS A 250 -13.05 34.88 -11.42
CA LYS A 250 -13.93 33.94 -12.12
C LYS A 250 -13.52 33.67 -13.57
N ASP A 251 -13.30 34.71 -14.37
CA ASP A 251 -12.92 34.56 -15.79
C ASP A 251 -11.58 33.83 -15.98
N ILE A 252 -10.67 33.96 -15.02
CA ILE A 252 -9.34 33.33 -15.04
C ILE A 252 -9.48 31.85 -14.69
N ILE A 253 -10.29 31.56 -13.68
CA ILE A 253 -10.61 30.20 -13.22
C ILE A 253 -11.36 29.44 -14.31
N ASP A 254 -12.47 29.99 -14.81
CA ASP A 254 -13.31 29.39 -15.85
C ASP A 254 -12.48 29.06 -17.10
N LYS A 255 -11.62 30.00 -17.53
CA LYS A 255 -10.73 29.79 -18.68
C LYS A 255 -9.65 28.73 -18.42
N ALA A 256 -9.10 28.66 -17.21
CA ALA A 256 -8.08 27.65 -16.87
C ALA A 256 -8.68 26.23 -16.86
N LEU A 257 -9.95 26.12 -16.45
CA LEU A 257 -10.69 24.86 -16.38
C LEU A 257 -11.41 24.50 -17.70
N GLU A 258 -11.44 25.40 -18.68
CA GLU A 258 -12.03 25.15 -19.98
C GLU A 258 -11.40 23.91 -20.66
N GLY A 259 -12.27 22.95 -21.00
CA GLY A 259 -11.87 21.67 -21.60
C GLY A 259 -11.31 20.63 -20.62
N SER A 260 -11.31 20.89 -19.31
CA SER A 260 -11.00 19.88 -18.30
C SER A 260 -12.07 18.79 -18.29
N ARG A 261 -11.66 17.52 -18.31
CA ARG A 261 -12.57 16.36 -18.13
C ARG A 261 -12.78 16.02 -16.65
N ASP A 262 -11.97 16.61 -15.77
CA ASP A 262 -12.07 16.43 -14.33
C ASP A 262 -13.10 17.44 -13.79
N VAL A 263 -14.19 16.94 -13.20
CA VAL A 263 -15.20 17.76 -12.51
C VAL A 263 -14.58 18.20 -11.17
N VAL A 264 -13.85 19.31 -11.18
CA VAL A 264 -13.24 19.86 -9.97
C VAL A 264 -13.96 21.16 -9.59
N ASP A 265 -14.44 21.24 -8.36
CA ASP A 265 -14.94 22.50 -7.80
C ASP A 265 -13.76 23.48 -7.67
N PRO A 266 -13.78 24.66 -8.31
CA PRO A 266 -12.71 25.63 -8.17
C PRO A 266 -12.51 26.13 -6.72
N ALA A 267 -13.53 26.03 -5.87
CA ALA A 267 -13.41 26.34 -4.45
C ALA A 267 -12.51 25.32 -3.73
N SER A 268 -12.43 24.09 -4.24
CA SER A 268 -11.46 23.07 -3.86
C SER A 268 -10.20 23.11 -4.75
N LEU A 269 -9.74 24.29 -5.22
CA LEU A 269 -8.47 24.48 -5.97
C LEU A 269 -7.38 25.49 -5.40
N GLY A 270 -7.31 25.79 -4.08
CA GLY A 270 -6.15 26.23 -3.24
C GLY A 270 -4.70 25.70 -3.44
N LEU A 271 -3.75 26.13 -2.60
CA LEU A 271 -2.33 25.72 -2.73
C LEU A 271 -1.99 24.48 -1.91
N SER A 272 -2.52 24.37 -0.69
CA SER A 272 -2.39 23.19 0.16
C SER A 272 -3.66 22.34 0.04
N PHE A 273 -3.60 21.34 -0.83
CA PHE A 273 -4.71 20.42 -1.12
C PHE A 273 -4.74 19.14 -0.31
N GLU A 274 -5.92 18.51 -0.22
CA GLU A 274 -6.04 17.12 0.22
C GLU A 274 -5.52 16.12 -0.85
N ASP A 275 -5.59 16.47 -2.14
CA ASP A 275 -5.09 15.60 -3.23
C ASP A 275 -3.64 15.87 -3.68
N MET A 276 -3.11 17.09 -3.60
CA MET A 276 -1.71 17.49 -3.91
C MET A 276 -0.95 16.69 -5.01
N GLY A 277 -1.65 16.25 -6.05
CA GLY A 277 -1.11 15.38 -7.10
C GLY A 277 -0.40 16.14 -8.22
N SER A 278 -0.61 17.46 -8.30
CA SER A 278 -0.11 18.34 -9.36
C SER A 278 1.29 18.90 -9.10
N HIS A 279 1.70 19.08 -7.84
CA HIS A 279 2.94 19.78 -7.48
C HIS A 279 3.48 19.40 -6.08
N VAL A 280 4.67 19.91 -5.75
CA VAL A 280 5.29 19.88 -4.40
C VAL A 280 5.53 21.31 -3.93
N ILE A 281 5.19 21.63 -2.68
CA ILE A 281 5.42 22.93 -2.03
C ILE A 281 6.55 22.82 -1.01
N LEU A 282 7.46 23.78 -1.04
CA LEU A 282 8.39 24.11 0.04
C LEU A 282 8.03 25.49 0.59
N ALA A 283 7.47 25.56 1.79
CA ALA A 283 7.11 26.83 2.43
C ALA A 283 8.06 27.17 3.58
N ALA A 284 8.34 28.46 3.78
CA ALA A 284 9.33 28.95 4.73
C ALA A 284 8.95 28.75 6.22
N CYS A 285 7.68 28.54 6.52
CA CYS A 285 7.16 28.37 7.87
C CYS A 285 5.87 27.54 7.86
N GLY A 286 5.49 26.96 9.02
CA GLY A 286 4.22 26.26 9.16
C GLY A 286 3.01 27.20 9.12
N HIS A 287 1.81 26.61 9.03
CA HIS A 287 0.54 27.31 8.88
C HIS A 287 0.22 28.34 9.98
N ALA A 288 0.79 28.21 11.18
CA ALA A 288 0.57 29.14 12.30
C ALA A 288 1.82 29.99 12.63
N GLU A 289 2.83 29.98 11.76
CA GLU A 289 4.14 30.56 11.98
C GLU A 289 4.44 31.70 11.00
N VAL A 290 5.49 32.47 11.31
CA VAL A 290 5.91 33.64 10.52
C VAL A 290 7.30 33.41 9.95
N ALA A 291 7.46 33.71 8.67
CA ALA A 291 8.73 33.81 7.96
C ALA A 291 9.35 35.20 8.11
N PHE A 292 10.65 35.25 8.41
CA PHE A 292 11.39 36.48 8.72
C PHE A 292 12.53 36.75 7.75
N GLU A 293 12.84 38.04 7.59
CA GLU A 293 14.07 38.52 6.97
C GLU A 293 15.20 38.61 8.00
N ASN A 294 16.41 38.22 7.59
CA ASN A 294 17.62 38.52 8.33
C ASN A 294 18.12 39.90 7.91
N GLY A 295 17.74 40.95 8.65
CA GLY A 295 18.14 42.33 8.35
C GLY A 295 19.64 42.58 8.30
N ALA A 296 20.48 41.74 8.94
CA ALA A 296 21.94 41.86 8.88
C ALA A 296 22.54 41.26 7.60
N GLU A 297 22.00 40.12 7.13
CA GLU A 297 22.48 39.43 5.92
C GLU A 297 21.72 39.86 4.65
N LYS A 298 20.61 40.61 4.79
CA LYS A 298 19.69 40.99 3.70
C LYS A 298 19.17 39.78 2.91
N HIS A 299 18.91 38.67 3.61
CA HIS A 299 18.37 37.43 3.07
C HIS A 299 17.22 36.92 3.96
N GLY A 300 16.27 36.19 3.39
CA GLY A 300 15.30 35.41 4.15
C GLY A 300 15.99 34.26 4.89
N TYR A 301 15.57 33.96 6.12
CA TYR A 301 16.15 32.86 6.89
C TYR A 301 15.99 31.51 6.18
N PHE A 302 14.83 31.28 5.55
CA PHE A 302 14.55 30.07 4.78
C PHE A 302 15.39 30.01 3.51
N SER A 303 15.33 31.02 2.65
CA SER A 303 16.09 31.02 1.38
C SER A 303 17.59 30.88 1.57
N SER A 304 18.16 31.55 2.58
CA SER A 304 19.59 31.42 2.93
C SER A 304 19.93 29.98 3.34
N ALA A 305 19.12 29.37 4.21
CA ALA A 305 19.33 27.99 4.65
C ALA A 305 19.13 26.97 3.52
N LEU A 306 18.10 27.16 2.69
CA LEU A 306 17.81 26.34 1.53
C LEU A 306 18.94 26.37 0.51
N LEU A 307 19.41 27.55 0.12
CA LEU A 307 20.51 27.68 -0.85
C LEU A 307 21.84 27.14 -0.32
N LYS A 308 22.14 27.34 0.97
CA LYS A 308 23.33 26.73 1.60
C LYS A 308 23.26 25.20 1.54
N LEU A 309 22.09 24.63 1.84
CA LEU A 309 21.88 23.18 1.74
C LEU A 309 22.01 22.68 0.31
N LEU A 310 21.29 23.30 -0.64
CA LEU A 310 21.26 22.93 -2.05
C LEU A 310 22.64 23.03 -2.75
N ARG A 311 23.54 23.89 -2.27
CA ARG A 311 24.93 23.97 -2.75
C ARG A 311 25.88 23.00 -2.04
N SER A 312 25.49 22.48 -0.87
CA SER A 312 26.30 21.52 -0.11
C SER A 312 26.10 20.07 -0.54
N VAL A 313 25.05 19.78 -1.32
CA VAL A 313 24.68 18.44 -1.79
C VAL A 313 24.37 18.45 -3.29
N GLN A 314 24.56 17.31 -3.97
CA GLN A 314 24.17 17.18 -5.38
C GLN A 314 22.65 17.01 -5.47
N ILE A 315 21.98 17.81 -6.30
CA ILE A 315 20.51 17.91 -6.34
C ILE A 315 19.82 16.64 -6.86
N ASP A 316 20.54 15.85 -7.68
CA ASP A 316 20.14 14.54 -8.19
C ASP A 316 20.16 13.44 -7.12
N SER A 317 20.61 13.77 -5.90
CA SER A 317 20.67 12.88 -4.74
C SER A 317 19.85 13.38 -3.53
N LEU A 318 19.04 14.43 -3.72
CA LEU A 318 18.24 15.08 -2.68
C LEU A 318 16.75 15.00 -3.04
N THR A 319 15.89 14.48 -2.14
CA THR A 319 14.43 14.57 -2.30
C THR A 319 13.90 15.87 -1.68
N TYR A 320 12.70 16.31 -2.07
CA TYR A 320 12.08 17.51 -1.46
C TYR A 320 11.90 17.36 0.06
N ARG A 321 11.49 16.17 0.52
CA ARG A 321 11.40 15.84 1.95
C ARG A 321 12.76 15.88 2.64
N ALA A 322 13.78 15.24 2.07
CA ALA A 322 15.14 15.22 2.64
C ALA A 322 15.76 16.62 2.68
N CYS A 323 15.41 17.48 1.72
CA CYS A 323 15.78 18.88 1.72
C CYS A 323 15.28 19.57 3.01
N MET A 324 13.98 19.50 3.31
CA MET A 324 13.44 20.13 4.53
C MET A 324 13.99 19.51 5.82
N GLN A 325 14.19 18.19 5.86
CA GLN A 325 14.74 17.52 7.05
C GLN A 325 16.21 17.88 7.36
N ARG A 326 16.98 18.27 6.35
CA ARG A 326 18.39 18.63 6.48
C ARG A 326 18.60 20.13 6.70
N LEU A 327 17.56 20.93 6.61
CA LEU A 327 17.66 22.35 6.97
C LEU A 327 18.05 22.47 8.45
N PRO A 328 19.04 23.32 8.77
CA PRO A 328 19.33 23.62 10.15
C PRO A 328 18.12 24.32 10.79
N PRO A 329 17.92 24.21 12.12
CA PRO A 329 16.93 25.01 12.82
C PRO A 329 17.12 26.50 12.50
N LEU A 330 16.09 27.16 12.00
CA LEU A 330 16.14 28.58 11.70
C LEU A 330 16.09 29.37 13.01
N ARG A 331 17.16 30.12 13.29
CA ARG A 331 17.29 30.89 14.52
C ARG A 331 16.66 32.26 14.36
N THR A 332 15.35 32.30 14.45
CA THR A 332 14.50 33.49 14.35
C THR A 332 13.96 33.91 15.71
N ARG A 333 13.34 35.10 15.78
CA ARG A 333 12.79 35.64 17.03
C ARG A 333 11.53 34.89 17.51
N GLN A 334 10.83 34.23 16.59
CA GLN A 334 9.71 33.31 16.84
C GLN A 334 9.93 32.02 16.03
N PRO A 335 9.24 30.91 16.34
CA PRO A 335 9.36 29.68 15.57
C PRO A 335 9.12 29.91 14.07
N GLN A 336 10.11 29.54 13.26
CA GLN A 336 10.01 29.48 11.80
C GLN A 336 10.50 28.10 11.37
N ASN A 337 9.57 27.21 11.07
CA ASN A 337 9.83 25.82 10.70
C ASN A 337 9.39 25.59 9.26
N PRO A 338 10.35 25.46 8.31
CA PRO A 338 10.02 25.18 6.92
C PRO A 338 9.25 23.87 6.78
N VAL A 339 8.26 23.86 5.89
CA VAL A 339 7.41 22.70 5.62
C VAL A 339 7.52 22.26 4.17
N CYS A 340 7.38 20.96 3.95
CA CYS A 340 7.25 20.34 2.63
C CYS A 340 5.83 19.77 2.56
N GLU A 341 5.09 20.04 1.49
CA GLU A 341 3.73 19.53 1.28
C GLU A 341 3.59 19.03 -0.17
N GLY A 342 2.87 17.94 -0.41
CA GLY A 342 2.77 17.35 -1.76
C GLY A 342 2.63 15.82 -1.79
N LYS A 343 1.89 15.23 -2.73
CA LYS A 343 1.96 13.77 -2.94
C LYS A 343 3.35 13.31 -3.37
N HIS A 344 4.08 14.18 -4.06
CA HIS A 344 5.39 13.88 -4.65
C HIS A 344 6.59 14.39 -3.82
N MET A 345 6.43 14.70 -2.53
CA MET A 345 7.54 15.18 -1.67
C MET A 345 8.75 14.23 -1.60
N ASN A 346 8.52 12.95 -1.89
CA ASN A 346 9.53 11.90 -1.90
C ASN A 346 10.29 11.81 -3.23
N ARG A 347 9.86 12.57 -4.25
CA ARG A 347 10.55 12.70 -5.54
C ARG A 347 11.91 13.37 -5.34
N ILE A 348 12.91 12.92 -6.12
CA ILE A 348 14.19 13.62 -6.25
C ILE A 348 13.91 15.03 -6.78
N PHE A 349 14.64 16.00 -6.25
CA PHE A 349 14.47 17.41 -6.58
C PHE A 349 14.61 17.60 -8.12
N PHE A 350 13.56 18.12 -8.75
CA PHE A 350 13.39 18.26 -10.20
C PHE A 350 13.38 16.95 -11.02
N ASN A 351 13.05 15.81 -10.39
CA ASN A 351 12.94 14.49 -11.04
C ASN A 351 14.23 14.03 -11.78
N ALA A 352 15.37 14.62 -11.44
CA ALA A 352 16.70 14.42 -12.05
C ALA A 352 16.62 13.78 -13.45
N LYS A 353 16.41 14.56 -14.51
CA LYS A 353 16.62 14.14 -15.92
C LYS A 353 18.12 13.85 -16.21
N VAL A 354 18.84 13.31 -15.23
CA VAL A 354 20.08 12.55 -15.25
C VAL A 354 19.73 11.15 -14.69
N GLN A 355 19.79 10.10 -15.52
CA GLN A 355 19.30 8.75 -15.20
C GLN A 355 19.89 8.12 -13.93
N GLY A 356 19.08 7.40 -13.13
CA GLY A 356 19.54 6.45 -12.10
C GLY A 356 18.44 6.06 -11.09
N ALA A 357 18.42 4.79 -10.66
CA ALA A 357 17.31 4.15 -9.94
C ALA A 357 17.14 4.56 -8.46
N SER A 358 15.93 4.34 -7.94
CA SER A 358 15.54 4.40 -6.52
C SER A 358 16.39 3.46 -5.65
N VAL A 359 16.82 3.92 -4.47
CA VAL A 359 17.66 3.14 -3.55
C VAL A 359 17.24 3.42 -2.09
N SER A 360 16.31 2.64 -1.56
CA SER A 360 15.93 2.75 -0.15
C SER A 360 17.04 2.22 0.77
N MET A 361 17.47 3.01 1.75
CA MET A 361 18.41 2.60 2.79
C MET A 361 17.76 2.67 4.19
N ILE A 362 17.98 1.64 5.02
CA ILE A 362 17.42 1.47 6.37
C ILE A 362 18.46 1.83 7.43
N LEU A 363 18.11 2.68 8.41
CA LEU A 363 19.01 3.05 9.50
C LEU A 363 19.50 1.83 10.30
N ILE A 364 20.79 1.80 10.63
CA ILE A 364 21.41 0.79 11.49
C ILE A 364 21.92 1.47 12.77
N ARG A 365 21.61 0.90 13.93
CA ARG A 365 22.11 1.35 15.24
C ARG A 365 22.92 0.26 15.93
N ALA A 366 23.99 0.68 16.60
CA ALA A 366 24.72 -0.20 17.51
C ALA A 366 24.01 -0.29 18.86
N LYS A 367 23.98 -1.50 19.44
CA LYS A 367 23.57 -1.76 20.82
C LYS A 367 24.58 -2.72 21.43
N GLY A 368 25.53 -2.17 22.20
CA GLY A 368 26.67 -2.93 22.69
C GLY A 368 27.62 -3.27 21.54
N LYS A 369 27.85 -4.56 21.29
CA LYS A 369 28.67 -5.07 20.18
C LYS A 369 27.86 -5.38 18.92
N ASP A 370 26.54 -5.44 19.04
CA ASP A 370 25.65 -5.86 17.96
C ASP A 370 25.11 -4.64 17.19
N PHE A 371 24.76 -4.83 15.92
CA PHE A 371 24.18 -3.81 15.05
C PHE A 371 22.79 -4.21 14.60
N TYR A 372 21.85 -3.26 14.63
CA TYR A 372 20.43 -3.51 14.41
C TYR A 372 19.86 -2.56 13.35
N LEU A 373 19.32 -3.13 12.27
CA LEU A 373 18.44 -2.44 11.33
C LEU A 373 17.19 -1.98 12.09
N GLN A 374 16.80 -0.71 11.93
CA GLN A 374 15.59 -0.14 12.53
C GLN A 374 14.34 -0.50 11.70
N SER A 375 14.26 -1.76 11.31
CA SER A 375 13.20 -2.37 10.52
C SER A 375 13.12 -3.85 10.88
N GLY A 376 11.92 -4.39 10.98
CA GLY A 376 11.64 -5.75 11.47
C GLY A 376 10.62 -6.50 10.62
N VAL A 377 10.05 -7.56 11.19
CA VAL A 377 9.04 -8.39 10.50
C VAL A 377 7.79 -7.59 10.14
N ALA A 378 7.44 -6.56 10.93
CA ALA A 378 6.33 -5.66 10.62
C ALA A 378 6.63 -4.75 9.43
N GLN A 379 7.88 -4.61 8.96
CA GLN A 379 8.22 -3.77 7.81
C GLN A 379 8.60 -4.54 6.55
N GLY A 380 8.93 -5.82 6.63
CA GLY A 380 9.49 -6.52 5.46
C GLY A 380 10.59 -7.51 5.73
N ILE A 381 11.17 -7.50 6.92
CA ILE A 381 12.45 -8.17 7.13
C ILE A 381 12.22 -9.58 7.65
N THR A 382 12.89 -10.56 7.05
CA THR A 382 12.90 -11.95 7.53
C THR A 382 14.33 -12.40 7.81
N PRO A 383 14.54 -13.42 8.66
CA PRO A 383 15.85 -14.05 8.80
C PRO A 383 16.41 -14.47 7.43
N GLY A 384 17.72 -14.31 7.24
CA GLY A 384 18.41 -14.53 5.97
C GLY A 384 18.39 -13.35 5.00
N SER A 385 17.65 -12.26 5.27
CA SER A 385 17.68 -11.05 4.43
C SER A 385 19.08 -10.42 4.44
N GLN A 386 19.56 -9.94 3.29
CA GLN A 386 20.90 -9.35 3.17
C GLN A 386 20.86 -7.88 2.83
N PHE A 387 21.78 -7.12 3.43
CA PHE A 387 21.88 -5.68 3.33
C PHE A 387 23.31 -5.25 3.01
N SER A 388 23.49 -4.45 1.95
CA SER A 388 24.73 -3.72 1.74
C SER A 388 24.80 -2.54 2.71
N ILE A 389 25.93 -2.38 3.38
CA ILE A 389 26.11 -1.44 4.49
C ILE A 389 26.81 -0.18 3.99
N HIS A 390 26.28 0.97 4.34
CA HIS A 390 26.70 2.28 3.86
C HIS A 390 26.89 3.25 5.03
N THR A 391 27.73 4.26 4.88
CA THR A 391 27.95 5.31 5.89
C THR A 391 26.96 6.47 5.76
N SER A 392 26.25 6.54 4.63
CA SER A 392 25.21 7.52 4.33
C SER A 392 23.97 6.82 3.78
N ASP A 393 22.81 7.45 3.90
CA ASP A 393 21.54 7.02 3.29
C ASP A 393 21.42 7.42 1.81
N ILE A 394 22.44 8.12 1.28
CA ILE A 394 22.47 8.66 -0.07
C ILE A 394 23.29 7.76 -1.00
N PRO A 395 22.73 7.22 -2.08
CA PRO A 395 23.50 6.49 -3.08
C PRO A 395 24.40 7.47 -3.86
N SER A 396 25.72 7.31 -3.74
CA SER A 396 26.67 8.10 -4.53
C SER A 396 27.97 7.32 -4.71
N LYS A 397 28.84 7.78 -5.62
CA LYS A 397 30.20 7.25 -5.77
C LYS A 397 31.02 7.40 -4.48
N ASP A 398 30.69 8.39 -3.66
CA ASP A 398 31.35 8.70 -2.39
C ASP A 398 30.74 7.96 -1.19
N ASN A 399 29.68 7.17 -1.41
CA ASN A 399 29.07 6.28 -0.41
C ASN A 399 29.11 4.80 -0.86
N PRO A 400 30.30 4.23 -1.06
CA PRO A 400 30.43 2.84 -1.46
C PRO A 400 29.88 1.90 -0.38
N SER A 401 29.49 0.69 -0.79
CA SER A 401 29.17 -0.38 0.16
C SER A 401 30.43 -0.74 0.95
N LEU A 402 30.31 -0.73 2.28
CA LEU A 402 31.31 -1.24 3.22
C LEU A 402 31.38 -2.78 3.20
N GLY A 403 30.34 -3.43 2.69
CA GLY A 403 30.17 -4.88 2.66
C GLY A 403 28.70 -5.26 2.80
N THR A 404 28.40 -6.56 2.70
CA THR A 404 27.04 -7.08 2.85
C THR A 404 26.93 -7.87 4.15
N LEU A 405 25.88 -7.61 4.94
CA LEU A 405 25.57 -8.34 6.15
C LEU A 405 24.19 -9.01 6.04
N GLU A 406 24.05 -10.17 6.68
CA GLU A 406 22.81 -10.94 6.74
C GLU A 406 22.06 -10.66 8.04
N VAL A 407 20.73 -10.78 8.03
CA VAL A 407 19.87 -10.69 9.20
C VAL A 407 19.69 -12.07 9.82
N ASP A 408 19.98 -12.24 11.12
CA ASP A 408 19.83 -13.54 11.81
C ASP A 408 18.69 -13.58 12.83
N LEU A 409 18.32 -12.44 13.42
CA LEU A 409 17.22 -12.30 14.36
C LEU A 409 16.32 -11.14 13.93
N VAL A 410 15.01 -11.38 13.93
CA VAL A 410 14.01 -10.38 13.56
C VAL A 410 12.99 -10.23 14.69
N GLU A 411 12.84 -9.01 15.16
CA GLU A 411 11.77 -8.55 16.05
C GLU A 411 10.72 -7.77 15.23
N PRO A 412 9.55 -7.40 15.80
CA PRO A 412 8.52 -6.65 15.07
C PRO A 412 9.04 -5.43 14.30
N PHE A 413 9.93 -4.62 14.89
CA PHE A 413 10.37 -3.36 14.26
C PHE A 413 11.89 -3.20 14.18
N VAL A 414 12.65 -4.24 14.53
CA VAL A 414 14.10 -4.18 14.60
C VAL A 414 14.66 -5.53 14.17
N SER A 415 15.76 -5.54 13.44
CA SER A 415 16.43 -6.78 13.01
C SER A 415 17.91 -6.70 13.29
N ARG A 416 18.50 -7.79 13.79
CA ARG A 416 19.92 -7.86 14.08
C ARG A 416 20.70 -8.26 12.84
N LEU A 417 21.82 -7.57 12.60
CA LEU A 417 22.80 -7.92 11.58
C LEU A 417 23.82 -8.90 12.16
N LYS A 418 23.93 -10.05 11.50
CA LYS A 418 24.89 -11.12 11.80
C LYS A 418 26.31 -10.68 11.45
N ASP A 419 27.27 -11.11 12.27
CA ASP A 419 28.71 -10.97 11.99
C ASP A 419 29.17 -9.54 11.65
N ALA A 420 28.54 -8.51 12.21
CA ALA A 420 28.84 -7.10 11.94
C ALA A 420 30.30 -6.70 12.25
N ASP A 421 30.97 -7.44 13.13
CA ASP A 421 32.40 -7.31 13.42
C ASP A 421 33.30 -7.52 12.18
N THR A 422 32.82 -8.27 11.18
CA THR A 422 33.54 -8.51 9.91
C THR A 422 33.79 -7.24 9.11
N LEU A 423 32.93 -6.22 9.26
CA LEU A 423 33.07 -4.93 8.60
C LEU A 423 33.73 -3.86 9.49
N ALA A 424 34.22 -4.23 10.67
CA ALA A 424 34.84 -3.35 11.65
C ALA A 424 33.99 -2.08 11.95
N LEU A 425 32.66 -2.25 12.02
CA LEU A 425 31.73 -1.15 12.26
C LEU A 425 31.97 -0.55 13.65
N LYS A 426 31.87 0.78 13.77
CA LYS A 426 32.07 1.51 15.02
C LYS A 426 30.74 1.87 15.66
N ALA A 427 30.57 1.57 16.94
CA ALA A 427 29.32 1.86 17.66
C ALA A 427 28.94 3.36 17.70
N THR A 428 29.91 4.27 17.49
CA THR A 428 29.70 5.72 17.44
C THR A 428 29.26 6.25 16.08
N THR A 429 29.30 5.42 15.04
CA THR A 429 29.02 5.80 13.66
C THR A 429 27.61 5.35 13.27
N VAL A 430 26.89 6.20 12.55
CA VAL A 430 25.60 5.86 11.96
C VAL A 430 25.83 5.14 10.64
N TYR A 431 25.12 4.04 10.43
CA TYR A 431 25.19 3.27 9.19
C TYR A 431 23.79 3.08 8.61
N TYR A 432 23.74 2.69 7.34
CA TYR A 432 22.51 2.42 6.62
C TYR A 432 22.64 1.12 5.82
N GLY A 433 21.59 0.32 5.84
CA GLY A 433 21.50 -0.93 5.09
C GLY A 433 20.61 -0.75 3.87
N ARG A 434 21.13 -0.97 2.67
CA ARG A 434 20.30 -1.13 1.48
C ARG A 434 20.03 -2.62 1.28
N GLN A 435 18.77 -3.02 1.15
CA GLN A 435 18.45 -4.42 0.92
C GLN A 435 19.00 -4.87 -0.44
N VAL A 436 19.72 -5.99 -0.44
CA VAL A 436 20.31 -6.59 -1.65
C VAL A 436 19.86 -8.04 -1.85
N ALA A 437 19.31 -8.68 -0.82
CA ALA A 437 18.60 -9.95 -0.94
C ALA A 437 17.49 -10.07 0.10
N TYR A 438 16.43 -10.79 -0.26
CA TYR A 438 15.36 -11.17 0.66
C TYR A 438 15.67 -12.52 1.30
N GLY A 439 15.17 -12.76 2.50
CA GLY A 439 15.32 -14.07 3.15
C GLY A 439 14.51 -15.17 2.45
N PRO A 440 14.84 -16.45 2.68
CA PRO A 440 14.22 -17.60 2.00
C PRO A 440 12.71 -17.73 2.22
N GLU A 441 12.17 -17.12 3.28
CA GLU A 441 10.73 -17.08 3.58
C GLU A 441 9.91 -16.18 2.62
N GLN A 442 10.57 -15.43 1.73
CA GLN A 442 9.93 -14.55 0.73
C GLN A 442 10.07 -15.05 -0.71
N ALA A 443 10.37 -16.35 -0.89
CA ALA A 443 10.41 -16.94 -2.22
C ALA A 443 9.03 -16.94 -2.89
N LEU A 444 8.97 -16.56 -4.16
CA LEU A 444 7.76 -16.61 -4.97
C LEU A 444 7.61 -17.98 -5.61
N ASP A 445 6.56 -18.70 -5.22
CA ASP A 445 6.14 -19.93 -5.86
C ASP A 445 5.61 -19.65 -7.27
N ILE A 446 6.31 -20.17 -8.28
CA ILE A 446 6.04 -19.88 -9.69
C ILE A 446 5.97 -21.16 -10.51
N TYR A 447 5.01 -21.22 -11.43
CA TYR A 447 5.01 -22.19 -12.53
C TYR A 447 5.27 -21.46 -13.85
N VAL A 448 6.23 -21.96 -14.63
CA VAL A 448 6.58 -21.41 -15.94
C VAL A 448 6.13 -22.38 -17.03
N THR A 449 5.30 -21.92 -17.95
CA THR A 449 4.83 -22.76 -19.07
C THR A 449 5.92 -23.00 -20.11
N GLN A 450 5.91 -24.16 -20.78
CA GLN A 450 6.84 -24.46 -21.88
C GLN A 450 6.77 -23.43 -23.01
N GLN A 451 5.57 -22.91 -23.31
CA GLN A 451 5.37 -21.87 -24.32
C GLN A 451 6.13 -20.57 -23.99
N PHE A 452 6.19 -20.20 -22.70
CA PHE A 452 7.02 -19.07 -22.27
C PHE A 452 8.49 -19.39 -22.43
N VAL A 453 8.94 -20.58 -22.00
CA VAL A 453 10.34 -21.01 -22.18
C VAL A 453 10.75 -20.92 -23.63
N ASP A 454 9.92 -21.38 -24.56
CA ASP A 454 10.20 -21.36 -26.00
C ASP A 454 10.34 -19.92 -26.53
N ALA A 455 9.47 -19.01 -26.08
CA ALA A 455 9.46 -17.60 -26.49
C ALA A 455 10.52 -16.73 -25.78
N ALA A 456 11.00 -17.13 -24.60
CA ALA A 456 11.91 -16.33 -23.79
C ALA A 456 13.29 -16.17 -24.45
N LYS A 457 13.81 -14.94 -24.39
CA LYS A 457 15.19 -14.63 -24.79
C LYS A 457 16.20 -15.14 -23.73
N PRO A 458 17.38 -15.62 -24.15
CA PRO A 458 18.46 -15.99 -23.24
C PRO A 458 18.83 -14.86 -22.27
N SER A 459 19.01 -15.17 -20.99
CA SER A 459 19.48 -14.23 -19.98
C SER A 459 20.00 -14.93 -18.73
N ASP A 460 21.14 -14.48 -18.21
CA ASP A 460 21.69 -14.92 -16.92
C ASP A 460 20.80 -14.51 -15.74
N GLY A 461 19.87 -13.56 -15.95
CA GLY A 461 18.91 -13.12 -14.94
C GLY A 461 18.02 -14.26 -14.44
N TRP A 462 17.65 -15.21 -15.31
CA TRP A 462 16.85 -16.38 -14.94
C TRP A 462 17.59 -17.28 -13.96
N ALA A 463 18.84 -17.63 -14.29
CA ALA A 463 19.68 -18.47 -13.43
C ALA A 463 19.89 -17.83 -12.06
N ARG A 464 20.10 -16.50 -11.99
CA ARG A 464 20.22 -15.79 -10.71
C ARG A 464 18.96 -15.85 -9.85
N ALA A 465 17.78 -15.61 -10.44
CA ALA A 465 16.52 -15.62 -9.70
C ALA A 465 16.13 -17.01 -9.16
N PHE A 466 16.49 -18.08 -9.87
CA PHE A 466 16.24 -19.47 -9.44
C PHE A 466 17.35 -20.07 -8.57
N ALA A 467 18.57 -19.50 -8.58
CA ALA A 467 19.69 -19.98 -7.77
C ALA A 467 19.67 -19.48 -6.31
N GLY A 468 18.77 -18.54 -5.96
CA GLY A 468 18.59 -18.07 -4.58
C GLY A 468 19.76 -17.27 -3.98
N GLY A 469 20.72 -16.83 -4.80
CA GLY A 469 21.90 -16.09 -4.37
C GLY A 469 21.99 -14.72 -5.05
N THR A 470 22.03 -13.67 -4.23
CA THR A 470 22.33 -12.26 -4.56
C THR A 470 21.33 -11.46 -5.42
N GLY A 471 20.06 -11.90 -5.51
CA GLY A 471 18.99 -11.16 -6.20
C GLY A 471 17.88 -10.64 -5.29
N GLU A 472 17.23 -9.54 -5.70
CA GLU A 472 16.00 -8.99 -5.11
C GLU A 472 14.75 -9.89 -5.30
N LEU A 473 14.89 -11.07 -5.91
CA LEU A 473 13.80 -12.00 -6.16
C LEU A 473 14.31 -13.45 -6.10
N VAL A 474 13.68 -14.26 -5.25
CA VAL A 474 13.90 -15.70 -5.19
C VAL A 474 12.69 -16.39 -5.78
N LEU A 475 12.89 -17.16 -6.85
CA LEU A 475 11.83 -17.92 -7.51
C LEU A 475 11.94 -19.39 -7.14
N ARG A 476 10.83 -19.98 -6.67
CA ARG A 476 10.74 -21.41 -6.38
C ARG A 476 9.83 -22.08 -7.42
N PRO A 477 10.37 -22.96 -8.28
CA PRO A 477 9.54 -23.66 -9.26
C PRO A 477 8.68 -24.70 -8.55
N VAL A 478 7.38 -24.66 -8.81
CA VAL A 478 6.38 -25.57 -8.24
C VAL A 478 5.39 -26.00 -9.32
N GLU A 479 4.57 -27.00 -9.03
CA GLU A 479 3.45 -27.42 -9.90
C GLU A 479 2.41 -26.29 -10.06
N PRO A 480 1.64 -26.25 -11.17
CA PRO A 480 0.66 -25.19 -11.44
C PRO A 480 -0.33 -24.93 -10.30
N GLU A 481 -0.74 -25.99 -9.60
CA GLU A 481 -1.72 -25.96 -8.52
C GLU A 481 -1.15 -25.37 -7.22
N LEU A 482 0.18 -25.39 -7.06
CA LEU A 482 0.91 -24.84 -5.91
C LEU A 482 1.50 -23.46 -6.18
N ALA A 483 1.53 -23.04 -7.45
CA ALA A 483 2.10 -21.76 -7.85
C ALA A 483 1.27 -20.61 -7.30
N SER A 484 1.93 -19.54 -6.83
CA SER A 484 1.30 -18.25 -6.53
C SER A 484 1.07 -17.42 -7.80
N VAL A 485 1.87 -17.69 -8.83
CA VAL A 485 1.74 -17.10 -10.17
C VAL A 485 2.12 -18.10 -11.25
N VAL A 486 1.34 -18.13 -12.33
CA VAL A 486 1.66 -18.86 -13.56
C VAL A 486 2.18 -17.88 -14.61
N LEU A 487 3.42 -18.08 -15.07
CA LEU A 487 4.05 -17.31 -16.13
C LEU A 487 3.87 -17.99 -17.49
N SER A 488 3.21 -17.29 -18.41
CA SER A 488 2.89 -17.80 -19.74
C SER A 488 3.00 -16.72 -20.82
N ILE A 489 2.55 -17.03 -22.04
CA ILE A 489 2.43 -16.08 -23.14
C ILE A 489 1.00 -16.04 -23.69
N ASN A 490 0.61 -14.90 -24.25
CA ASN A 490 -0.64 -14.77 -25.01
C ASN A 490 -0.46 -15.10 -26.50
N LYS A 491 -1.56 -15.05 -27.28
CA LYS A 491 -1.57 -15.26 -28.74
C LYS A 491 -0.57 -14.35 -29.50
N LYS A 492 -0.28 -13.15 -28.97
CA LYS A 492 0.68 -12.18 -29.53
C LYS A 492 2.14 -12.45 -29.08
N LYS A 493 2.42 -13.59 -28.45
CA LYS A 493 3.73 -13.97 -27.89
C LYS A 493 4.27 -12.97 -26.85
N LYS A 494 3.38 -12.34 -26.09
CA LYS A 494 3.70 -11.43 -24.98
C LYS A 494 3.46 -12.12 -23.64
N ALA A 495 4.29 -11.82 -22.65
CA ALA A 495 4.23 -12.42 -21.32
C ALA A 495 2.90 -12.12 -20.62
N THR A 496 2.37 -13.12 -19.93
CA THR A 496 1.18 -13.01 -19.08
C THR A 496 1.43 -13.68 -17.74
N PHE A 497 0.87 -13.12 -16.68
CA PHE A 497 0.99 -13.57 -15.31
C PHE A 497 -0.40 -13.89 -14.79
N THR A 498 -0.66 -15.14 -14.43
CA THR A 498 -1.95 -15.53 -13.84
C THR A 498 -1.76 -15.75 -12.34
N LEU A 499 -2.32 -14.86 -11.53
CA LEU A 499 -2.39 -15.00 -10.09
C LEU A 499 -3.33 -16.15 -9.72
N THR A 500 -2.94 -16.97 -8.74
CA THR A 500 -3.73 -18.15 -8.32
C THR A 500 -4.50 -17.92 -7.03
N ASN A 501 -4.43 -16.72 -6.44
CA ASN A 501 -5.18 -16.40 -5.24
C ASN A 501 -6.70 -16.47 -5.51
N GLN A 502 -7.44 -17.08 -4.57
CA GLN A 502 -8.84 -17.43 -4.79
C GLN A 502 -9.73 -16.23 -5.11
N ALA A 503 -9.51 -15.08 -4.48
CA ALA A 503 -10.28 -13.87 -4.76
C ALA A 503 -10.08 -13.42 -6.21
N ALA A 504 -8.84 -13.32 -6.69
CA ALA A 504 -8.57 -12.89 -8.05
C ALA A 504 -9.14 -13.87 -9.11
N VAL A 505 -9.14 -15.17 -8.79
CA VAL A 505 -9.74 -16.21 -9.65
C VAL A 505 -11.26 -16.12 -9.65
N GLN A 506 -11.88 -16.02 -8.47
CA GLN A 506 -13.33 -15.96 -8.30
C GLN A 506 -13.96 -14.81 -9.09
N TYR A 507 -13.29 -13.67 -9.14
CA TYR A 507 -13.81 -12.46 -9.79
C TYR A 507 -13.18 -12.17 -11.17
N GLY A 508 -12.44 -13.12 -11.75
CA GLY A 508 -11.92 -12.99 -13.12
C GLY A 508 -10.83 -11.92 -13.29
N VAL A 509 -10.16 -11.52 -12.21
CA VAL A 509 -9.09 -10.51 -12.22
C VAL A 509 -7.67 -11.11 -12.15
N ALA A 510 -7.58 -12.44 -12.15
CA ALA A 510 -6.33 -13.19 -12.01
C ALA A 510 -5.27 -12.95 -13.10
N LYS A 511 -5.64 -12.56 -14.33
CA LYS A 511 -4.70 -12.50 -15.46
C LYS A 511 -4.18 -11.08 -15.72
N LEU A 512 -2.85 -10.93 -15.71
CA LEU A 512 -2.09 -9.70 -15.89
C LEU A 512 -1.12 -9.78 -17.09
N PRO A 513 -0.66 -8.64 -17.66
CA PRO A 513 -1.24 -7.31 -17.46
C PRO A 513 -2.65 -7.20 -18.03
N ARG A 514 -3.47 -6.28 -17.52
CA ARG A 514 -4.79 -5.94 -18.09
C ARG A 514 -4.64 -5.29 -19.47
N ARG A 515 -5.71 -5.31 -20.29
CA ARG A 515 -5.70 -4.79 -21.69
C ARG A 515 -5.27 -3.32 -21.80
N ILE A 516 -5.46 -2.53 -20.74
CA ILE A 516 -5.06 -1.13 -20.66
C ILE A 516 -3.55 -0.89 -20.60
N TYR A 517 -2.79 -1.92 -20.23
CA TYR A 517 -1.35 -1.82 -20.06
C TYR A 517 -0.59 -2.32 -21.29
N SER A 518 0.60 -1.74 -21.50
CA SER A 518 1.46 -2.13 -22.60
C SER A 518 1.84 -3.62 -22.51
N PRO A 519 1.75 -4.39 -23.61
CA PRO A 519 2.12 -5.80 -23.60
C PRO A 519 3.61 -6.01 -23.28
N ILE A 520 3.90 -6.93 -22.37
CA ILE A 520 5.26 -7.20 -21.89
C ILE A 520 5.95 -8.22 -22.81
N PRO A 521 7.13 -7.93 -23.40
CA PRO A 521 7.87 -8.93 -24.15
C PRO A 521 8.48 -9.99 -23.20
N PRO A 522 8.68 -11.25 -23.65
CA PRO A 522 9.21 -12.34 -22.81
C PRO A 522 10.73 -12.22 -22.61
N GLU A 523 11.15 -11.11 -22.02
CA GLU A 523 12.54 -10.74 -21.77
C GLU A 523 12.75 -10.60 -20.27
N ALA A 524 13.85 -11.14 -19.73
CA ALA A 524 14.10 -11.12 -18.28
C ALA A 524 14.04 -9.70 -17.69
N GLU A 525 14.59 -8.71 -18.39
CA GLU A 525 14.60 -7.29 -17.98
C GLU A 525 13.20 -6.66 -17.87
N ARG A 526 12.20 -7.25 -18.54
CA ARG A 526 10.81 -6.77 -18.55
C ARG A 526 9.90 -7.62 -17.66
N VAL A 527 10.22 -8.90 -17.51
CA VAL A 527 9.42 -9.86 -16.74
C VAL A 527 9.80 -9.88 -15.26
N MET A 528 11.09 -9.77 -14.93
CA MET A 528 11.56 -9.82 -13.54
C MET A 528 10.97 -8.72 -12.65
N PRO A 529 10.87 -7.44 -13.09
CA PRO A 529 10.24 -6.41 -12.26
C PRO A 529 8.80 -6.73 -11.87
N VAL A 530 8.03 -7.37 -12.77
CA VAL A 530 6.65 -7.79 -12.50
C VAL A 530 6.60 -8.94 -11.50
N LEU A 531 7.49 -9.93 -11.63
CA LEU A 531 7.58 -11.03 -10.66
C LEU A 531 8.02 -10.54 -9.28
N THR A 532 8.95 -9.59 -9.22
CA THR A 532 9.33 -8.90 -7.97
C THR A 532 8.13 -8.22 -7.33
N ALA A 533 7.37 -7.45 -8.11
CA ALA A 533 6.17 -6.77 -7.63
C ALA A 533 5.10 -7.76 -7.14
N ILE A 534 4.88 -8.88 -7.84
CA ILE A 534 3.93 -9.94 -7.41
C ILE A 534 4.38 -10.57 -6.09
N SER A 535 5.68 -10.87 -5.95
CA SER A 535 6.24 -11.44 -4.73
C SER A 535 6.02 -10.51 -3.53
N GLN A 536 6.42 -9.25 -3.68
CA GLN A 536 6.27 -8.21 -2.66
C GLN A 536 4.79 -8.00 -2.31
N TRP A 537 3.91 -7.84 -3.31
CA TRP A 537 2.48 -7.66 -3.10
C TRP A 537 1.84 -8.80 -2.32
N ASN A 538 2.10 -10.05 -2.73
CA ASN A 538 1.56 -11.24 -2.06
C ASN A 538 2.03 -11.34 -0.60
N TRP A 539 3.32 -11.11 -0.36
CA TRP A 539 3.89 -11.17 0.98
C TRP A 539 3.29 -10.08 1.87
N GLN A 540 3.26 -8.83 1.40
CA GLN A 540 2.74 -7.69 2.16
C GLN A 540 1.25 -7.82 2.46
N LEU A 541 0.45 -8.34 1.52
CA LEU A 541 -0.97 -8.56 1.73
C LEU A 541 -1.26 -9.66 2.77
N ARG A 542 -0.42 -10.70 2.86
CA ARG A 542 -0.60 -11.82 3.83
C ARG A 542 0.04 -11.57 5.19
N ARG A 543 0.85 -10.52 5.31
CA ARG A 543 1.62 -10.20 6.53
C ARG A 543 0.75 -9.93 7.77
N MET A 544 0.97 -10.68 8.84
CA MET A 544 0.28 -10.52 10.15
C MET A 544 1.24 -10.91 11.28
N PRO A 545 0.95 -10.56 12.56
CA PRO A 545 1.75 -11.04 13.68
C PRO A 545 1.76 -12.58 13.75
N LEU A 546 2.96 -13.17 13.83
CA LEU A 546 3.14 -14.63 13.91
C LEU A 546 2.65 -15.22 15.25
N GLU A 547 2.70 -14.44 16.34
CA GLU A 547 2.32 -14.86 17.69
C GLU A 547 1.29 -13.90 18.31
N GLY A 548 0.03 -14.35 18.39
CA GLY A 548 -1.05 -13.61 19.02
C GLY A 548 -1.56 -12.43 18.17
N ARG A 549 -2.88 -12.19 18.21
CA ARG A 549 -3.51 -11.03 17.57
C ARG A 549 -4.05 -10.11 18.66
N PRO A 550 -3.24 -9.19 19.19
CA PRO A 550 -3.55 -8.45 20.41
C PRO A 550 -4.76 -7.53 20.26
N PHE A 551 -5.10 -7.14 19.02
CA PHE A 551 -6.16 -6.17 18.75
C PHE A 551 -7.33 -6.75 17.94
N ALA A 552 -7.27 -8.03 17.54
CA ALA A 552 -8.28 -8.66 16.68
C ALA A 552 -9.73 -8.62 17.21
N LYS A 553 -9.93 -8.60 18.53
CA LYS A 553 -11.27 -8.53 19.15
C LYS A 553 -11.66 -7.11 19.61
N THR A 554 -10.76 -6.15 19.45
CA THR A 554 -10.91 -4.80 20.01
C THR A 554 -10.85 -3.72 18.94
N ILE A 555 -10.64 -4.08 17.68
CA ILE A 555 -10.68 -3.16 16.55
C ILE A 555 -11.86 -3.55 15.68
N ASP A 556 -12.80 -2.63 15.53
CA ASP A 556 -13.86 -2.75 14.55
C ASP A 556 -13.42 -2.04 13.28
N TYR A 557 -13.60 -2.69 12.13
CA TYR A 557 -13.18 -2.19 10.83
C TYR A 557 -14.40 -2.19 9.90
N GLU A 558 -15.04 -1.04 9.79
CA GLU A 558 -16.34 -0.86 9.15
C GLU A 558 -16.16 -0.09 7.82
N PHE A 559 -17.05 -0.36 6.86
CA PHE A 559 -17.05 0.26 5.53
C PHE A 559 -18.48 0.69 5.19
N TYR A 560 -18.66 1.92 4.71
CA TYR A 560 -19.98 2.49 4.47
C TYR A 560 -20.05 3.14 3.09
N LYS A 561 -21.24 3.08 2.48
CA LYS A 561 -21.64 4.08 1.50
C LYS A 561 -21.93 5.39 2.24
N LEU A 562 -21.67 6.52 1.61
CA LEU A 562 -21.82 7.83 2.22
C LEU A 562 -22.87 8.64 1.47
N GLN A 563 -23.66 9.38 2.23
CA GLN A 563 -24.61 10.37 1.73
C GLN A 563 -24.29 11.75 2.29
N ARG A 564 -24.71 12.78 1.57
CA ARG A 564 -24.64 14.16 2.06
C ARG A 564 -25.67 14.35 3.16
N SER A 565 -25.25 14.82 4.33
CA SER A 565 -26.18 15.11 5.44
C SER A 565 -27.06 16.34 5.19
N GLY A 566 -26.72 17.15 4.18
CA GLY A 566 -27.29 18.48 3.94
C GLY A 566 -26.63 19.58 4.77
N GLU A 567 -25.74 19.22 5.68
CA GLU A 567 -24.86 20.14 6.39
C GLU A 567 -23.55 20.30 5.62
N TYR A 568 -22.87 21.43 5.86
CA TYR A 568 -21.59 21.73 5.25
C TYR A 568 -20.60 22.00 6.37
N THR A 569 -19.35 21.55 6.21
CA THR A 569 -18.29 21.86 7.16
C THR A 569 -18.04 23.36 7.17
N ASP A 570 -17.27 23.84 8.16
CA ASP A 570 -16.83 25.23 8.16
C ASP A 570 -16.05 25.56 6.86
N GLU A 571 -15.42 24.56 6.21
CA GLU A 571 -14.78 24.68 4.88
C GLU A 571 -15.75 24.68 3.68
N GLY A 572 -17.05 24.57 3.89
CA GLY A 572 -18.05 24.54 2.81
C GLY A 572 -18.14 23.21 2.07
N ASN A 573 -17.45 22.17 2.56
CA ASN A 573 -17.54 20.82 2.01
C ASN A 573 -18.83 20.16 2.50
N PRO A 574 -19.57 19.43 1.64
CA PRO A 574 -20.74 18.70 2.10
C PRO A 574 -20.31 17.68 3.16
N VAL A 575 -20.94 17.74 4.33
CA VAL A 575 -20.69 16.77 5.40
C VAL A 575 -21.23 15.42 4.94
N LEU A 576 -20.33 14.47 4.74
CA LEU A 576 -20.67 13.09 4.40
C LEU A 576 -20.91 12.29 5.69
N VAL A 577 -22.00 11.53 5.69
CA VAL A 577 -22.36 10.62 6.78
C VAL A 577 -22.66 9.23 6.21
N PRO A 578 -22.47 8.16 7.00
CA PRO A 578 -22.85 6.82 6.58
C PRO A 578 -24.30 6.73 6.14
N GLU A 579 -24.51 6.12 4.98
CA GLU A 579 -25.80 5.72 4.43
C GLU A 579 -25.98 4.21 4.64
N GLY A 580 -27.02 3.83 5.38
CA GLY A 580 -27.34 2.42 5.61
C GLY A 580 -26.39 1.70 6.58
N ASP A 581 -26.33 0.37 6.43
CA ASP A 581 -25.56 -0.52 7.30
C ASP A 581 -24.09 -0.66 6.87
N ASN A 582 -23.26 -1.19 7.77
CA ASN A 582 -21.87 -1.54 7.45
C ASN A 582 -21.83 -2.57 6.31
N LEU A 583 -21.20 -2.20 5.21
CA LEU A 583 -21.04 -3.02 4.01
C LEU A 583 -19.93 -4.07 4.15
N ASN A 584 -19.04 -3.93 5.13
CA ASN A 584 -18.03 -4.95 5.41
C ASN A 584 -18.67 -6.15 6.13
N VAL A 585 -18.92 -7.21 5.37
CA VAL A 585 -19.44 -8.49 5.86
C VAL A 585 -18.32 -9.53 5.77
N ASP A 586 -17.83 -10.00 6.92
CA ASP A 586 -16.77 -11.00 7.04
C ASP A 586 -15.48 -10.68 6.24
N GLY A 587 -15.13 -9.39 6.12
CA GLY A 587 -13.93 -8.92 5.41
C GLY A 587 -14.12 -8.71 3.92
N VAL A 588 -15.36 -8.79 3.41
CA VAL A 588 -15.70 -8.55 2.01
C VAL A 588 -16.73 -7.42 1.92
N VAL A 589 -16.46 -6.48 1.02
CA VAL A 589 -17.34 -5.41 0.60
C VAL A 589 -17.64 -5.63 -0.88
N ASP A 590 -18.89 -5.84 -1.24
CA ASP A 590 -19.32 -6.09 -2.63
C ASP A 590 -20.22 -4.93 -3.08
N ILE A 591 -19.74 -4.10 -4.01
CA ILE A 591 -20.40 -2.87 -4.45
C ILE A 591 -20.54 -2.82 -5.96
N VAL A 592 -21.59 -2.16 -6.43
CA VAL A 592 -21.69 -1.72 -7.83
C VAL A 592 -20.93 -0.41 -7.94
N ALA A 593 -19.90 -0.38 -8.79
CA ALA A 593 -19.04 0.78 -8.95
C ALA A 593 -19.78 1.87 -9.71
N ASN A 594 -19.92 3.03 -9.07
CA ASN A 594 -20.47 4.23 -9.66
C ASN A 594 -19.55 5.38 -9.23
N PRO A 595 -18.98 6.15 -10.18
CA PRO A 595 -18.11 7.27 -9.84
C PRO A 595 -18.81 8.39 -9.05
N GLU A 596 -20.15 8.40 -9.01
CA GLU A 596 -20.96 9.35 -8.23
C GLU A 596 -21.22 8.89 -6.78
N ASP A 597 -20.92 7.63 -6.45
CA ASP A 597 -21.12 7.09 -5.11
C ASP A 597 -19.87 7.30 -4.24
N PHE A 598 -20.07 7.93 -3.08
CA PHE A 598 -19.02 8.15 -2.08
C PHE A 598 -18.98 6.99 -1.08
N TYR A 599 -17.78 6.57 -0.70
CA TYR A 599 -17.57 5.53 0.31
C TYR A 599 -16.57 5.95 1.38
N GLY A 600 -16.69 5.37 2.56
CA GLY A 600 -15.84 5.70 3.70
C GLY A 600 -15.56 4.50 4.60
N ILE A 601 -14.47 4.59 5.34
CA ILE A 601 -14.01 3.59 6.31
C ILE A 601 -14.12 4.18 7.71
N LYS A 602 -14.52 3.37 8.68
CA LYS A 602 -14.46 3.70 10.10
C LYS A 602 -13.73 2.62 10.86
N ILE A 603 -12.75 3.04 11.65
CA ILE A 603 -11.94 2.16 12.48
C ILE A 603 -12.20 2.56 13.93
N THR A 604 -12.74 1.65 14.73
CA THR A 604 -13.04 1.91 16.15
C THR A 604 -12.08 1.15 17.04
N ASN A 605 -11.45 1.83 18.00
CA ASN A 605 -10.53 1.22 18.96
C ASN A 605 -11.20 1.00 20.32
N ASN A 606 -11.71 -0.20 20.53
CA ASN A 606 -12.27 -0.67 21.79
C ASN A 606 -11.20 -1.23 22.75
N SER A 607 -9.91 -1.11 22.40
CA SER A 607 -8.83 -1.57 23.27
C SER A 607 -8.61 -0.58 24.43
N THR A 608 -7.78 -0.97 25.39
CA THR A 608 -7.43 -0.10 26.53
C THR A 608 -6.23 0.80 26.28
N ARG A 609 -5.76 0.93 25.03
CA ARG A 609 -4.51 1.61 24.65
C ARG A 609 -4.74 2.57 23.48
N ASP A 610 -3.95 3.63 23.43
CA ASP A 610 -3.83 4.48 22.24
C ASP A 610 -3.05 3.74 21.16
N LEU A 611 -3.48 3.88 19.91
CA LEU A 611 -2.92 3.19 18.76
C LEU A 611 -2.62 4.17 17.62
N TYR A 612 -1.72 3.76 16.74
CA TYR A 612 -1.43 4.39 15.47
C TYR A 612 -1.94 3.47 14.37
N ALA A 613 -2.84 3.98 13.54
CA ALA A 613 -3.45 3.30 12.40
C ALA A 613 -2.80 3.75 11.09
N TYR A 614 -2.48 2.79 10.22
CA TYR A 614 -1.92 2.99 8.89
C TYR A 614 -2.71 2.17 7.88
N LEU A 615 -3.44 2.84 7.00
CA LEU A 615 -4.26 2.18 5.97
C LEU A 615 -3.53 2.18 4.62
N PHE A 616 -3.53 1.04 3.94
CA PHE A 616 -2.97 0.87 2.60
C PHE A 616 -3.99 0.22 1.67
N ASP A 617 -4.03 0.68 0.43
CA ASP A 617 -4.77 0.11 -0.68
C ASP A 617 -3.85 -0.74 -1.55
N PHE A 618 -4.26 -1.99 -1.78
CA PHE A 618 -3.56 -2.97 -2.59
C PHE A 618 -4.38 -3.24 -3.84
N SER A 619 -3.93 -2.73 -4.99
CA SER A 619 -4.58 -2.99 -6.28
C SER A 619 -4.27 -4.41 -6.76
N CYS A 620 -5.29 -5.23 -7.02
CA CYS A 620 -5.08 -6.57 -7.58
C CYS A 620 -4.72 -6.55 -9.08
N THR A 621 -5.14 -5.52 -9.79
CA THR A 621 -4.99 -5.38 -11.25
C THR A 621 -3.77 -4.56 -11.65
N GLY A 622 -3.41 -3.57 -10.83
CA GLY A 622 -2.20 -2.75 -10.98
C GLY A 622 -1.02 -3.25 -10.14
N LEU A 623 -1.22 -4.11 -9.14
CA LEU A 623 -0.18 -4.52 -8.16
C LEU A 623 0.43 -3.34 -7.38
N SER A 624 -0.22 -2.19 -7.31
CA SER A 624 0.24 -1.08 -6.45
C SER A 624 -0.12 -1.32 -4.98
N ILE A 625 0.65 -0.71 -4.08
CA ILE A 625 0.42 -0.61 -2.65
C ILE A 625 0.54 0.86 -2.26
N GLU A 626 -0.58 1.50 -1.95
CA GLU A 626 -0.67 2.95 -1.75
C GLU A 626 -1.21 3.29 -0.36
N PRO A 627 -0.59 4.21 0.41
CA PRO A 627 -1.15 4.65 1.68
C PRO A 627 -2.44 5.46 1.44
N LYS A 628 -3.47 5.21 2.25
CA LYS A 628 -4.73 5.97 2.24
C LYS A 628 -4.89 6.90 3.44
N THR A 629 -4.06 6.72 4.48
CA THR A 629 -3.98 7.64 5.63
C THR A 629 -2.73 8.52 5.55
N ILE A 630 -2.86 9.82 5.77
CA ILE A 630 -1.74 10.76 5.89
C ILE A 630 -1.29 10.81 7.36
N PRO A 631 -0.06 10.39 7.72
CA PRO A 631 0.44 10.59 9.08
C PRO A 631 0.72 12.08 9.30
N ILE A 632 -0.01 12.74 10.22
CA ILE A 632 0.34 14.07 10.71
C ILE A 632 1.64 13.94 11.49
N GLN A 633 2.71 14.59 11.03
CA GLN A 633 4.02 14.48 11.67
C GLN A 633 4.66 15.85 11.96
N GLY A 634 4.37 16.36 13.17
CA GLY A 634 5.00 17.57 13.71
C GLY A 634 6.45 17.35 14.17
N ILE A 635 7.13 18.44 14.53
CA ILE A 635 8.53 18.44 14.99
C ILE A 635 8.69 17.86 16.40
N ASN A 636 7.66 17.89 17.27
CA ASN A 636 7.77 17.48 18.68
C ASN A 636 6.56 16.75 19.31
N THR A 637 5.50 16.40 18.57
CA THR A 637 4.39 15.58 19.09
C THR A 637 3.82 14.69 17.98
N SER A 638 3.53 13.42 18.31
CA SER A 638 2.77 12.49 17.47
C SER A 638 1.55 12.03 18.26
N ASP A 639 0.45 12.77 18.14
CA ASP A 639 -0.81 12.32 18.73
C ASP A 639 -1.22 10.98 18.08
N PRO A 640 -1.73 10.03 18.86
CA PRO A 640 -2.19 8.74 18.33
C PRO A 640 -3.32 8.96 17.33
N THR A 641 -3.18 8.42 16.12
CA THR A 641 -4.22 8.54 15.08
C THR A 641 -5.48 7.74 15.42
N LEU A 642 -5.40 6.84 16.38
CA LEU A 642 -6.51 6.02 16.85
C LEU A 642 -6.49 5.91 18.39
N PRO A 643 -6.97 6.94 19.12
CA PRO A 643 -6.93 6.97 20.57
C PRO A 643 -7.81 5.88 21.20
N LYS A 644 -7.51 5.52 22.46
CA LYS A 644 -8.27 4.55 23.25
C LYS A 644 -9.75 4.93 23.33
N GLY A 645 -10.64 4.05 22.91
CA GLY A 645 -12.09 4.29 22.91
C GLY A 645 -12.54 5.29 21.83
N GLY A 646 -11.62 5.77 21.00
CA GLY A 646 -11.91 6.65 19.88
C GLY A 646 -12.11 5.89 18.57
N ASN A 647 -12.37 6.65 17.52
CA ASN A 647 -12.47 6.14 16.16
C ASN A 647 -11.68 7.03 15.20
N LEU A 648 -11.30 6.44 14.06
CA LEU A 648 -10.71 7.11 12.91
C LEU A 648 -11.65 6.88 11.73
N THR A 649 -12.15 7.97 11.15
CA THR A 649 -12.92 7.94 9.91
C THR A 649 -12.04 8.36 8.74
N ILE A 650 -12.17 7.66 7.62
CA ILE A 650 -11.41 7.88 6.39
C ILE A 650 -12.44 8.01 5.28
N GLY A 651 -12.37 9.07 4.48
CA GLY A 651 -13.39 9.38 3.47
C GLY A 651 -14.57 10.21 3.97
N TYR A 652 -14.64 10.49 5.29
CA TYR A 652 -15.68 11.32 5.90
C TYR A 652 -15.33 11.68 7.36
N GLY A 653 -16.14 12.56 7.97
CA GLY A 653 -16.00 12.94 9.38
C GLY A 653 -14.75 13.77 9.67
N SER A 654 -14.30 13.78 10.92
CA SER A 654 -13.18 14.62 11.39
C SER A 654 -11.79 14.17 10.92
N GLY A 655 -11.71 13.17 10.03
CA GLY A 655 -10.47 12.62 9.50
C GLY A 655 -9.84 13.42 8.35
N GLY A 656 -10.59 14.35 7.74
CA GLY A 656 -10.09 15.26 6.69
C GLY A 656 -9.50 14.53 5.47
N GLN A 657 -10.13 13.42 5.05
CA GLN A 657 -9.70 12.62 3.90
C GLN A 657 -10.89 12.45 2.95
N GLU A 658 -10.66 12.67 1.66
CA GLU A 658 -11.63 12.51 0.57
C GLU A 658 -12.28 11.11 0.57
N PRO A 659 -13.59 11.03 0.26
CA PRO A 659 -14.29 9.76 0.10
C PRO A 659 -13.63 8.85 -0.93
N LEU A 660 -13.71 7.56 -0.67
CA LEU A 660 -13.27 6.52 -1.58
C LEU A 660 -14.25 6.47 -2.75
N LEU A 661 -13.71 6.57 -3.96
CA LEU A 661 -14.45 6.48 -5.22
C LEU A 661 -14.01 5.21 -5.95
N PHE A 662 -14.98 4.52 -6.54
CA PHE A 662 -14.76 3.26 -7.23
C PHE A 662 -15.31 3.33 -8.64
N SER A 663 -14.50 2.88 -9.60
CA SER A 663 -14.89 2.79 -11.00
C SER A 663 -14.30 1.53 -11.60
N VAL A 664 -15.09 0.84 -12.42
CA VAL A 664 -14.59 -0.29 -13.19
C VAL A 664 -14.24 0.23 -14.58
N THR A 665 -13.00 -0.03 -15.02
CA THR A 665 -12.54 0.42 -16.33
C THR A 665 -13.44 -0.09 -17.46
N GLU A 666 -13.69 0.76 -18.46
CA GLU A 666 -14.48 0.43 -19.64
C GLU A 666 -14.00 -0.88 -20.30
N GLY A 667 -14.93 -1.83 -20.49
CA GLY A 667 -14.63 -3.18 -21.00
C GLY A 667 -14.24 -4.23 -19.94
N GLN A 668 -14.26 -3.90 -18.65
CA GLN A 668 -14.08 -4.86 -17.55
C GLN A 668 -15.39 -5.05 -16.76
N ARG A 669 -15.63 -6.28 -16.27
CA ARG A 669 -16.79 -6.60 -15.42
C ARG A 669 -16.55 -6.35 -13.93
N PHE A 670 -15.29 -6.53 -13.49
CA PHE A 670 -14.89 -6.47 -12.09
C PHE A 670 -13.52 -5.83 -11.90
N ASP A 671 -13.35 -5.12 -10.79
CA ASP A 671 -12.05 -4.75 -10.22
C ASP A 671 -12.00 -5.04 -8.71
N ILE A 672 -10.80 -5.22 -8.16
CA ILE A 672 -10.61 -5.56 -6.74
C ILE A 672 -9.45 -4.80 -6.13
N ASN A 673 -9.75 -4.20 -4.98
CA ASN A 673 -8.78 -3.57 -4.10
C ASN A 673 -8.83 -4.23 -2.72
N HIS A 674 -7.68 -4.42 -2.08
CA HIS A 674 -7.63 -4.82 -0.68
C HIS A 674 -7.19 -3.65 0.19
N PHE A 675 -8.03 -3.26 1.14
CA PHE A 675 -7.71 -2.23 2.11
C PHE A 675 -7.13 -2.88 3.37
N LYS A 676 -5.82 -2.76 3.54
CA LYS A 676 -5.08 -3.33 4.64
C LYS A 676 -4.71 -2.29 5.69
N LEU A 677 -5.22 -2.48 6.89
CA LEU A 677 -4.96 -1.67 8.06
C LEU A 677 -3.87 -2.31 8.92
N PHE A 678 -2.82 -1.55 9.24
CA PHE A 678 -1.86 -1.88 10.30
C PHE A 678 -2.15 -1.00 11.51
N VAL A 679 -2.21 -1.61 12.71
CA VAL A 679 -2.32 -0.88 13.98
C VAL A 679 -1.13 -1.18 14.88
N THR A 680 -0.54 -0.15 15.47
CA THR A 680 0.65 -0.27 16.32
C THR A 680 0.48 0.54 17.60
N THR A 681 1.16 0.12 18.67
CA THR A 681 1.20 0.85 19.95
C THR A 681 2.17 2.03 19.97
N HIS A 682 2.94 2.21 18.90
CA HIS A 682 3.96 3.24 18.75
C HIS A 682 3.97 3.72 17.30
N PRO A 683 4.31 5.00 17.03
CA PRO A 683 4.49 5.46 15.67
C PRO A 683 5.49 4.55 14.95
N THR A 684 5.18 4.11 13.74
CA THR A 684 6.00 3.20 12.93
C THR A 684 6.04 3.69 11.49
N ASP A 685 7.22 3.59 10.87
CA ASP A 685 7.37 3.84 9.45
C ASP A 685 7.02 2.58 8.65
N PHE A 686 5.92 2.67 7.89
CA PHE A 686 5.48 1.65 6.94
C PHE A 686 5.77 2.06 5.49
N ASP A 687 6.57 3.11 5.24
CA ASP A 687 6.87 3.58 3.88
C ASP A 687 7.56 2.50 3.02
N SER A 688 8.27 1.54 3.63
CA SER A 688 8.85 0.37 2.94
C SER A 688 7.81 -0.55 2.31
N LEU A 689 6.51 -0.37 2.60
CA LEU A 689 5.42 -1.12 1.98
C LEU A 689 5.04 -0.62 0.60
N LYS A 690 5.33 0.65 0.30
CA LYS A 690 4.82 1.28 -0.92
C LYS A 690 5.40 0.56 -2.12
N GLN A 691 4.53 0.30 -3.07
CA GLN A 691 4.87 -0.39 -4.30
C GLN A 691 4.08 0.28 -5.41
N GLU A 692 4.77 0.74 -6.44
CA GLU A 692 4.09 1.23 -7.63
C GLU A 692 3.70 0.07 -8.54
N SER A 693 2.72 0.33 -9.42
CA SER A 693 2.35 -0.63 -10.46
C SER A 693 3.55 -0.92 -11.36
N PRO A 694 3.95 -2.19 -11.56
CA PRO A 694 5.02 -2.54 -12.49
C PRO A 694 4.60 -2.37 -13.96
N PHE A 695 3.33 -2.05 -14.22
CA PHE A 695 2.75 -1.83 -15.55
C PHE A 695 2.74 -0.36 -15.97
N GLU A 696 3.05 0.54 -15.04
CA GLU A 696 3.13 1.98 -15.25
C GLU A 696 4.58 2.44 -15.04
N GLY A 697 5.08 3.28 -15.95
CA GLY A 697 6.49 3.65 -15.95
C GLY A 697 6.87 4.60 -14.82
N ARG A 698 7.64 4.08 -13.85
CA ARG A 698 8.70 4.72 -13.01
C ARG A 698 8.43 4.89 -11.49
N GLY A 699 9.04 3.96 -10.73
CA GLY A 699 9.18 3.92 -9.27
C GLY A 699 9.93 5.06 -8.58
N THR A 700 9.43 5.53 -7.42
CA THR A 700 10.25 5.84 -6.21
C THR A 700 9.45 5.80 -4.89
N VAL A 701 10.05 5.19 -3.87
CA VAL A 701 9.62 5.13 -2.45
C VAL A 701 10.62 5.96 -1.61
N ALA A 702 10.17 6.71 -0.60
CA ALA A 702 11.06 7.37 0.37
C ALA A 702 10.58 7.23 1.82
N SER A 703 11.49 7.52 2.77
CA SER A 703 11.45 7.16 4.19
C SER A 703 11.31 8.34 5.18
N SER A 704 10.94 7.95 6.41
CA SER A 704 11.46 8.37 7.73
C SER A 704 10.71 9.41 8.57
N LYS A 705 10.25 8.93 9.74
CA LYS A 705 10.57 9.47 11.10
C LYS A 705 9.95 8.57 12.18
N VAL A 706 10.78 8.03 13.09
CA VAL A 706 10.42 7.79 14.51
C VAL A 706 11.70 7.92 15.35
N LYS A 707 11.69 8.87 16.30
CA LYS A 707 12.68 8.97 17.37
C LYS A 707 11.98 8.66 18.70
N GLU A 708 12.68 7.86 19.49
CA GLU A 708 12.54 7.64 20.93
C GLU A 708 11.32 6.85 21.41
N LEU A 709 11.57 5.69 22.06
CA LEU A 709 10.92 5.18 23.28
C LEU A 709 11.21 3.65 23.46
N PHE A 710 12.48 3.26 23.58
CA PHE A 710 12.86 1.86 23.82
C PHE A 710 12.80 1.46 25.31
N ASN A 711 11.62 1.52 25.92
CA ASN A 711 11.40 0.96 27.26
C ASN A 711 10.21 -0.02 27.37
N GLN A 712 9.47 -0.31 26.28
CA GLN A 712 8.41 -1.34 26.28
C GLN A 712 8.43 -2.17 24.98
N LYS A 713 8.05 -3.47 25.04
CA LYS A 713 7.92 -4.34 23.85
C LYS A 713 6.74 -3.84 22.99
N PRO A 714 6.98 -3.37 21.75
CA PRO A 714 5.92 -2.80 20.93
C PRO A 714 4.98 -3.89 20.36
N LEU A 715 3.67 -3.69 20.48
CA LEU A 715 2.61 -4.57 19.96
C LEU A 715 2.04 -4.03 18.65
N TRP A 716 1.62 -4.92 17.74
CA TRP A 716 0.95 -4.60 16.48
C TRP A 716 -0.05 -5.67 16.05
N ASP A 717 -0.95 -5.31 15.14
CA ASP A 717 -1.89 -6.21 14.46
C ASP A 717 -2.18 -5.69 13.04
N ALA A 718 -2.80 -6.53 12.19
CA ALA A 718 -3.17 -6.16 10.82
C ALA A 718 -4.55 -6.69 10.44
N PHE A 719 -5.31 -5.95 9.65
CA PHE A 719 -6.67 -6.28 9.22
C PHE A 719 -6.82 -6.00 7.74
N THR A 720 -7.59 -6.82 7.01
CA THR A 720 -7.76 -6.67 5.56
C THR A 720 -9.24 -6.77 5.21
N ILE A 721 -9.72 -5.85 4.39
CA ILE A 721 -11.02 -5.92 3.72
C ILE A 721 -10.77 -6.01 2.21
N ALA A 722 -11.48 -6.89 1.51
CA ALA A 722 -11.52 -6.94 0.05
C ALA A 722 -12.73 -6.17 -0.46
N VAL A 723 -12.50 -5.16 -1.30
CA VAL A 723 -13.55 -4.39 -1.98
C VAL A 723 -13.66 -4.89 -3.41
N VAL A 724 -14.79 -5.53 -3.70
CA VAL A 724 -15.16 -6.04 -5.02
C VAL A 724 -16.04 -5.01 -5.70
N GLN A 725 -15.55 -4.50 -6.83
CA GLN A 725 -16.20 -3.47 -7.64
C GLN A 725 -16.84 -4.14 -8.85
N ARG A 726 -18.17 -4.04 -9.02
CA ARG A 726 -18.91 -4.60 -10.16
C ARG A 726 -19.35 -3.51 -11.13
N GLN A 727 -19.34 -3.82 -12.42
CA GLN A 727 -19.97 -2.94 -13.42
C GLN A 727 -21.51 -3.02 -13.37
N TYR A 728 -22.07 -4.19 -13.05
CA TYR A 728 -23.52 -4.44 -13.04
C TYR A 728 -23.97 -5.00 -11.69
N PRO A 729 -25.23 -4.73 -11.28
CA PRO A 729 -25.83 -5.40 -10.13
C PRO A 729 -25.77 -6.92 -10.26
N LYS A 730 -25.58 -7.58 -9.11
CA LYS A 730 -25.51 -9.05 -9.06
C LYS A 730 -26.81 -9.66 -9.56
N GLY A 731 -26.74 -10.40 -10.67
CA GLY A 731 -27.90 -11.03 -11.32
C GLY A 731 -28.44 -10.29 -12.54
N GLU A 732 -27.96 -9.07 -12.81
CA GLU A 732 -28.28 -8.27 -14.00
C GLU A 732 -27.09 -8.16 -14.96
N GLU A 733 -26.10 -9.04 -14.80
CA GLU A 733 -24.92 -9.07 -15.66
C GLU A 733 -25.32 -9.47 -17.08
N PRO A 734 -24.93 -8.71 -18.13
CA PRO A 734 -25.21 -9.10 -19.51
C PRO A 734 -24.54 -10.44 -19.82
N GLU A 735 -25.20 -11.26 -20.64
CA GLU A 735 -24.60 -12.52 -21.09
C GLU A 735 -23.21 -12.23 -21.68
N PRO A 736 -22.21 -13.09 -21.43
CA PRO A 736 -20.90 -12.92 -22.05
C PRO A 736 -21.09 -12.85 -23.56
N GLU A 737 -20.73 -11.72 -24.16
CA GLU A 737 -20.51 -11.67 -25.60
C GLU A 737 -19.55 -12.82 -25.91
N VAL A 738 -20.06 -13.81 -26.64
CA VAL A 738 -19.23 -14.84 -27.23
C VAL A 738 -18.25 -14.06 -28.09
N GLU A 739 -16.95 -14.09 -27.74
CA GLU A 739 -15.90 -13.50 -28.55
C GLU A 739 -16.00 -14.12 -29.96
N SER A 740 -16.73 -13.46 -30.86
CA SER A 740 -16.68 -13.76 -32.28
C SER A 740 -15.34 -13.23 -32.75
N GLU A 741 -14.36 -14.13 -32.88
CA GLU A 741 -13.15 -13.88 -33.64
C GLU A 741 -13.55 -13.56 -35.09
N GLY A 742 -13.68 -12.28 -35.39
CA GLY A 742 -14.02 -11.75 -36.72
C GLY A 742 -13.37 -10.38 -36.88
N GLU A 743 -12.40 -10.33 -37.79
CA GLU A 743 -11.60 -9.18 -38.18
C GLU A 743 -12.44 -7.99 -38.67
N GLN A 744 -11.91 -6.77 -38.51
CA GLN A 744 -11.68 -5.87 -39.66
C GLN A 744 -10.73 -4.72 -39.29
N GLU A 745 -9.52 -4.81 -39.85
CA GLU A 745 -8.72 -3.64 -40.22
C GLU A 745 -9.36 -2.98 -41.45
N ALA A 746 -9.33 -1.65 -41.53
CA ALA A 746 -9.46 -0.94 -42.80
C ALA A 746 -8.60 0.33 -42.79
N GLU A 747 -7.73 0.41 -43.79
CA GLU A 747 -6.85 1.51 -44.16
C GLU A 747 -7.61 2.79 -44.55
N GLU A 748 -6.84 3.90 -44.58
CA GLU A 748 -7.20 5.22 -45.07
C GLU A 748 -7.81 5.23 -46.49
N GLY A 749 -8.85 6.07 -46.66
CA GLY A 749 -9.02 6.90 -47.85
C GLY A 749 -10.15 6.53 -48.82
N ALA A 750 -11.28 7.26 -48.73
CA ALA A 750 -11.98 7.91 -49.86
C ALA A 750 -13.30 8.51 -49.37
N GLU A 751 -13.50 9.81 -49.64
CA GLU A 751 -14.78 10.50 -49.49
C GLU A 751 -15.78 9.99 -50.55
N GLU A 752 -17.02 9.70 -50.16
CA GLU A 752 -18.18 9.91 -51.03
C GLU A 752 -19.49 10.06 -50.21
N GLU A 753 -20.33 10.97 -50.70
CA GLU A 753 -21.59 11.47 -50.11
C GLU A 753 -22.65 10.38 -49.87
N VAL A 754 -23.40 10.50 -48.76
CA VAL A 754 -24.66 9.75 -48.56
C VAL A 754 -25.81 10.68 -48.18
N VAL A 755 -26.84 10.64 -49.04
CA VAL A 755 -28.16 11.29 -48.97
C VAL A 755 -29.02 10.68 -47.84
N PRO A 756 -29.86 11.45 -47.11
CA PRO A 756 -30.65 10.92 -45.99
C PRO A 756 -32.09 10.57 -46.39
N LYS A 757 -32.64 9.48 -45.82
CA LYS A 757 -34.07 9.26 -45.51
C LYS A 757 -34.33 7.84 -44.94
N PRO A 758 -35.47 7.58 -44.27
CA PRO A 758 -36.25 8.38 -43.32
C PRO A 758 -36.46 7.66 -41.95
N GLU A 759 -36.86 8.42 -40.93
CA GLU A 759 -37.31 7.92 -39.61
C GLU A 759 -38.60 7.08 -39.70
N PRO A 760 -38.74 6.01 -38.87
CA PRO A 760 -40.02 5.37 -38.61
C PRO A 760 -40.74 5.94 -37.37
N GLU A 761 -42.08 5.98 -37.47
CA GLU A 761 -43.07 6.58 -36.57
C GLU A 761 -43.17 5.96 -35.15
N PRO A 762 -43.68 6.70 -34.16
CA PRO A 762 -43.78 6.25 -32.77
C PRO A 762 -45.01 5.34 -32.51
N GLU A 763 -44.79 4.26 -31.77
CA GLU A 763 -45.86 3.40 -31.23
C GLU A 763 -46.51 4.00 -29.96
N PRO A 764 -47.80 3.71 -29.69
CA PRO A 764 -48.60 4.39 -28.66
C PRO A 764 -48.38 3.84 -27.23
N GLU A 765 -48.47 4.74 -26.25
CA GLU A 765 -48.39 4.46 -24.80
C GLU A 765 -49.55 3.58 -24.28
N PRO A 766 -49.29 2.65 -23.33
CA PRO A 766 -50.34 1.96 -22.59
C PRO A 766 -50.76 2.69 -21.30
N GLU A 767 -52.08 2.73 -21.05
CA GLU A 767 -52.76 3.35 -19.91
C GLU A 767 -52.43 2.74 -18.52
N PRO A 768 -52.57 3.51 -17.41
CA PRO A 768 -52.14 3.11 -16.08
C PRO A 768 -53.09 2.12 -15.37
N LYS A 769 -52.52 1.14 -14.66
CA LYS A 769 -53.25 0.24 -13.74
C LYS A 769 -53.35 0.84 -12.33
N PRO A 770 -54.42 0.52 -11.57
CA PRO A 770 -54.68 1.10 -10.25
C PRO A 770 -53.80 0.49 -9.14
N GLU A 771 -53.42 1.32 -8.17
CA GLU A 771 -52.71 0.95 -6.93
C GLU A 771 -53.59 0.12 -5.98
N PRO A 772 -53.04 -0.89 -5.28
CA PRO A 772 -53.70 -1.56 -4.16
C PRO A 772 -53.38 -0.90 -2.81
N GLU A 773 -54.41 -0.77 -1.97
CA GLU A 773 -54.35 -0.33 -0.55
C GLU A 773 -53.56 -1.29 0.37
N PRO A 774 -53.06 -0.81 1.53
CA PRO A 774 -52.12 -1.54 2.37
C PRO A 774 -52.81 -2.46 3.39
N GLU A 775 -52.23 -3.65 3.61
CA GLU A 775 -52.60 -4.56 4.70
C GLU A 775 -51.44 -4.76 5.71
N PRO A 776 -51.75 -5.19 6.95
CA PRO A 776 -51.18 -4.62 8.18
C PRO A 776 -49.93 -5.34 8.72
N THR A 777 -49.19 -4.60 9.54
CA THR A 777 -48.04 -5.06 10.34
C THR A 777 -48.42 -6.08 11.42
N PRO A 778 -47.66 -7.18 11.57
CA PRO A 778 -47.64 -7.97 12.81
C PRO A 778 -46.50 -7.51 13.74
N GLY A 779 -46.83 -7.34 15.03
CA GLY A 779 -45.91 -7.00 16.11
C GLY A 779 -44.98 -8.15 16.56
N PRO A 780 -44.10 -7.90 17.56
CA PRO A 780 -42.86 -8.63 17.73
C PRO A 780 -42.97 -9.85 18.67
N GLY A 781 -42.23 -10.90 18.34
CA GLY A 781 -41.75 -11.91 19.29
C GLY A 781 -41.22 -13.18 18.60
N PRO A 782 -40.50 -14.06 19.30
CA PRO A 782 -39.49 -13.87 20.34
C PRO A 782 -38.06 -14.14 19.80
N THR A 783 -37.05 -13.67 20.54
CA THR A 783 -35.61 -13.84 20.27
C THR A 783 -35.17 -15.32 20.18
N PRO A 784 -34.39 -15.73 19.17
CA PRO A 784 -33.62 -16.98 19.20
C PRO A 784 -32.18 -16.75 19.72
N ALA A 785 -31.73 -17.70 20.55
CA ALA A 785 -30.37 -17.86 21.07
C ALA A 785 -29.31 -18.14 19.96
N PRO A 786 -28.01 -17.92 20.23
CA PRO A 786 -26.97 -17.83 19.21
C PRO A 786 -26.67 -19.18 18.56
N GLY A 787 -26.93 -19.27 17.25
CA GLY A 787 -26.54 -20.38 16.39
C GLY A 787 -25.30 -20.02 15.57
N THR A 788 -24.33 -20.93 15.59
CA THR A 788 -23.04 -20.94 14.90
C THR A 788 -23.14 -21.13 13.39
N GLY A 789 -22.25 -20.46 12.65
CA GLY A 789 -21.74 -20.86 11.32
C GLY A 789 -21.98 -19.82 10.22
N THR A 790 -21.09 -19.56 9.26
CA THR A 790 -19.70 -19.96 8.96
C THR A 790 -19.34 -19.27 7.63
N GLY A 791 -18.14 -18.71 7.50
CA GLY A 791 -17.69 -18.17 6.21
C GLY A 791 -16.31 -17.50 6.16
N GLY A 792 -15.41 -17.78 7.11
CA GLY A 792 -14.04 -17.26 7.13
C GLY A 792 -13.00 -18.37 7.10
N CYS A 793 -11.87 -18.13 6.40
CA CYS A 793 -10.71 -19.01 6.21
C CYS A 793 -10.39 -19.90 7.44
N VAL A 794 -10.64 -21.20 7.33
CA VAL A 794 -10.30 -22.17 8.38
C VAL A 794 -8.81 -22.50 8.25
N LEU A 795 -7.99 -21.89 9.11
CA LEU A 795 -6.63 -22.38 9.38
C LEU A 795 -6.72 -23.81 9.93
N PHE A 796 -6.24 -24.80 9.17
CA PHE A 796 -6.11 -26.17 9.67
C PHE A 796 -4.97 -26.25 10.70
N THR A 797 -5.27 -25.90 11.95
CA THR A 797 -4.38 -26.07 13.10
C THR A 797 -5.20 -26.57 14.29
N GLY A 798 -4.65 -27.48 15.09
CA GLY A 798 -5.28 -27.88 16.35
C GLY A 798 -4.84 -26.95 17.46
N ARG A 799 -5.77 -26.40 18.26
CA ARG A 799 -5.43 -25.57 19.42
C ARG A 799 -6.29 -25.93 20.62
N SER A 800 -5.70 -25.92 21.81
CA SER A 800 -6.45 -26.02 23.07
C SER A 800 -7.25 -24.74 23.33
N GLU A 801 -8.53 -24.87 23.62
CA GLU A 801 -9.36 -23.73 24.04
C GLU A 801 -9.21 -23.43 25.53
N GLU A 802 -9.10 -24.48 26.35
CA GLU A 802 -9.00 -24.38 27.81
C GLU A 802 -7.79 -25.17 28.35
N PRO A 803 -7.19 -24.77 29.49
CA PRO A 803 -6.18 -25.55 30.19
C PRO A 803 -6.68 -26.94 30.59
N LEU A 804 -5.78 -27.93 30.63
CA LEU A 804 -6.08 -29.28 31.09
C LEU A 804 -4.98 -29.81 32.01
N GLN A 805 -5.39 -30.49 33.08
CA GLN A 805 -4.48 -31.12 34.02
C GLN A 805 -4.69 -32.63 34.08
N ALA A 806 -3.63 -33.40 33.82
CA ALA A 806 -3.62 -34.85 33.98
C ALA A 806 -2.81 -35.24 35.22
N ARG A 807 -3.36 -36.10 36.09
CA ARG A 807 -2.71 -36.51 37.34
C ARG A 807 -2.73 -38.01 37.52
N ALA A 808 -1.54 -38.60 37.68
CA ALA A 808 -1.38 -40.02 37.97
C ALA A 808 -1.58 -40.30 39.47
N MET A 809 -2.73 -40.87 39.83
CA MET A 809 -3.07 -41.23 41.21
C MET A 809 -2.48 -42.58 41.66
N SER A 810 -2.02 -43.40 40.72
CA SER A 810 -1.39 -44.71 40.94
C SER A 810 -0.16 -44.89 40.05
N SER A 811 0.41 -46.10 39.97
CA SER A 811 1.44 -46.42 38.99
C SER A 811 0.93 -46.51 37.55
N ALA A 812 -0.39 -46.47 37.33
CA ALA A 812 -0.99 -46.48 36.01
C ALA A 812 -0.88 -45.10 35.33
N GLU A 813 -0.86 -45.13 34.00
CA GLU A 813 -0.90 -43.96 33.14
C GLU A 813 -2.28 -43.28 33.22
N SER A 814 -2.28 -41.97 33.41
CA SER A 814 -3.46 -41.10 33.28
C SER A 814 -3.29 -40.29 31.99
N MET A 815 -4.16 -40.54 31.02
CA MET A 815 -4.15 -39.85 29.73
C MET A 815 -5.52 -39.18 29.51
N GLN A 816 -5.53 -37.89 29.18
CA GLN A 816 -6.76 -37.15 28.93
C GLN A 816 -6.71 -36.43 27.58
N PRO A 817 -7.79 -36.46 26.77
CA PRO A 817 -7.86 -35.72 25.51
C PRO A 817 -7.97 -34.23 25.80
N TRP A 818 -7.20 -33.44 25.07
CA TRP A 818 -7.12 -32.00 25.29
C TRP A 818 -7.76 -31.19 24.17
N PHE A 819 -7.36 -31.46 22.94
CA PHE A 819 -7.99 -30.86 21.77
C PHE A 819 -7.75 -31.73 20.55
N ARG A 820 -8.62 -31.55 19.56
CA ARG A 820 -8.64 -32.32 18.32
C ARG A 820 -8.61 -31.37 17.12
N THR A 821 -7.91 -31.74 16.06
CA THR A 821 -7.95 -30.98 14.79
C THR A 821 -9.29 -31.19 14.09
N PRO A 822 -9.66 -30.33 13.13
CA PRO A 822 -10.67 -30.67 12.14
C PRO A 822 -10.32 -31.99 11.43
N LYS A 823 -11.32 -32.61 10.79
CA LYS A 823 -11.12 -33.78 9.93
C LYS A 823 -10.25 -33.41 8.72
N LEU A 824 -9.29 -34.26 8.41
CA LEU A 824 -8.33 -34.12 7.33
C LEU A 824 -9.04 -34.31 5.98
N THR A 825 -8.86 -33.39 5.04
CA THR A 825 -9.30 -33.62 3.65
C THR A 825 -8.22 -34.34 2.85
N LYS A 826 -8.58 -34.86 1.68
CA LYS A 826 -7.63 -35.53 0.79
C LYS A 826 -6.51 -34.59 0.35
N GLU A 827 -6.87 -33.35 0.03
CA GLU A 827 -5.97 -32.28 -0.40
C GLU A 827 -4.98 -31.92 0.71
N LEU A 828 -5.47 -31.87 1.95
CA LEU A 828 -4.67 -31.53 3.11
C LEU A 828 -3.70 -32.65 3.50
N ILE A 829 -4.10 -33.91 3.42
CA ILE A 829 -3.19 -35.05 3.63
C ILE A 829 -2.04 -35.00 2.61
N SER A 830 -2.32 -34.62 1.36
CA SER A 830 -1.29 -34.48 0.32
C SER A 830 -0.42 -33.23 0.46
N SER A 831 -0.85 -32.22 1.23
CA SER A 831 -0.12 -30.95 1.39
C SER A 831 0.67 -30.85 2.69
N ILE A 832 0.49 -31.76 3.65
CA ILE A 832 1.23 -31.75 4.92
C ILE A 832 2.62 -32.36 4.69
N CYS A 833 3.65 -31.53 4.79
CA CYS A 833 5.07 -31.90 4.74
C CYS A 833 5.64 -32.18 6.14
N GLY A 834 4.99 -31.67 7.19
CA GLY A 834 5.31 -32.03 8.55
C GLY A 834 4.38 -31.48 9.62
N MET A 835 4.58 -31.94 10.85
CA MET A 835 3.78 -31.58 12.02
C MET A 835 4.66 -31.41 13.26
N ARG A 836 4.29 -30.47 14.13
CA ARG A 836 4.88 -30.33 15.49
C ARG A 836 3.85 -29.82 16.49
N LEU A 837 3.85 -30.41 17.68
CA LEU A 837 3.10 -29.92 18.83
C LEU A 837 3.95 -28.99 19.68
N ARG A 838 3.45 -27.79 19.98
CA ARG A 838 4.04 -26.83 20.91
C ARG A 838 3.14 -26.66 22.13
N THR A 839 3.66 -26.80 23.35
CA THR A 839 2.85 -26.67 24.57
C THR A 839 3.42 -25.65 25.55
N HIS A 840 2.55 -24.92 26.22
CA HIS A 840 2.83 -24.09 27.39
C HIS A 840 2.37 -24.86 28.61
N SER A 841 3.28 -25.49 29.31
CA SER A 841 2.95 -26.44 30.38
C SER A 841 3.98 -26.39 31.51
N LYS A 842 3.68 -27.08 32.60
CA LYS A 842 4.63 -27.39 33.67
C LYS A 842 4.32 -28.76 34.24
N ARG A 843 5.32 -29.42 34.81
CA ARG A 843 5.14 -30.68 35.54
C ARG A 843 5.29 -30.49 37.03
N GLN A 844 4.60 -31.33 37.79
CA GLN A 844 4.81 -31.48 39.22
C GLN A 844 4.99 -32.97 39.53
N GLY A 845 6.08 -33.31 40.21
CA GLY A 845 6.38 -34.68 40.66
C GLY A 845 6.52 -34.77 42.19
N PRO A 846 6.55 -35.99 42.75
CA PRO A 846 6.90 -36.17 44.15
C PRO A 846 8.27 -35.57 44.49
N ALA A 847 8.43 -35.02 45.69
CA ALA A 847 9.68 -34.38 46.11
C ALA A 847 10.89 -35.32 45.95
N GLY A 848 11.90 -34.88 45.18
CA GLY A 848 13.11 -35.66 44.89
C GLY A 848 12.99 -36.73 43.80
N ALA A 849 11.84 -36.86 43.14
CA ALA A 849 11.65 -37.79 42.04
C ALA A 849 12.05 -37.17 40.69
N THR A 850 12.88 -37.87 39.91
CA THR A 850 13.22 -37.50 38.53
C THR A 850 12.34 -38.24 37.54
N ALA A 851 11.89 -37.56 36.47
CA ALA A 851 11.15 -38.22 35.40
C ALA A 851 12.04 -39.25 34.68
N THR A 852 11.46 -40.36 34.26
CA THR A 852 12.11 -41.42 33.47
C THR A 852 11.35 -41.62 32.15
N ALA A 853 11.87 -42.48 31.26
CA ALA A 853 11.15 -42.86 30.05
C ALA A 853 9.74 -43.45 30.32
N ARG A 854 9.55 -44.07 31.51
CA ARG A 854 8.29 -44.75 31.90
C ARG A 854 7.41 -43.96 32.88
N THR A 855 7.95 -42.93 33.54
CA THR A 855 7.25 -42.17 34.59
C THR A 855 7.51 -40.67 34.43
N GLY A 856 6.47 -39.84 34.46
CA GLY A 856 6.58 -38.40 34.27
C GLY A 856 5.33 -37.79 33.63
N ALA A 857 5.41 -36.51 33.30
CA ALA A 857 4.40 -35.75 32.58
C ALA A 857 4.83 -35.56 31.11
N TYR A 858 3.93 -35.81 30.15
CA TYR A 858 4.23 -35.77 28.72
C TYR A 858 2.98 -35.56 27.86
N PHE A 859 3.20 -35.31 26.56
CA PHE A 859 2.15 -35.14 25.57
C PHE A 859 2.25 -36.20 24.47
N GLU A 860 1.10 -36.66 24.00
CA GLU A 860 0.98 -37.56 22.84
C GLU A 860 0.04 -36.98 21.79
N ILE A 861 0.20 -37.42 20.55
CA ILE A 861 -0.66 -37.12 19.41
C ILE A 861 -1.22 -38.46 18.92
N TRP A 862 -2.53 -38.59 18.95
CA TRP A 862 -3.27 -39.78 18.53
C TRP A 862 -3.94 -39.49 17.20
N VAL A 863 -3.93 -40.45 16.28
CA VAL A 863 -4.72 -40.36 15.04
C VAL A 863 -6.07 -41.00 15.30
N ILE A 864 -7.15 -40.23 15.12
CA ILE A 864 -8.52 -40.69 15.31
C ILE A 864 -9.13 -40.92 13.92
N GLY A 865 -9.68 -42.12 13.71
CA GLY A 865 -10.29 -42.53 12.46
C GLY A 865 -11.68 -41.94 12.24
N ASN A 866 -12.26 -42.23 11.08
CA ASN A 866 -13.60 -41.77 10.70
C ASN A 866 -14.72 -42.25 11.63
N ASP A 867 -14.51 -43.34 12.36
CA ASP A 867 -15.39 -43.93 13.37
C ASP A 867 -15.25 -43.27 14.75
N ASP A 868 -14.49 -42.17 14.85
CA ASP A 868 -14.15 -41.45 16.09
C ASP A 868 -13.37 -42.30 17.12
N MET A 869 -12.76 -43.41 16.68
CA MET A 869 -11.92 -44.29 17.49
C MET A 869 -10.43 -44.11 17.16
N LEU A 870 -9.56 -44.49 18.10
CA LEU A 870 -8.11 -44.49 17.88
C LEU A 870 -7.77 -45.37 16.68
N LYS A 871 -7.14 -44.78 15.66
CA LYS A 871 -6.84 -45.46 14.40
C LYS A 871 -5.78 -46.53 14.61
N LEU A 872 -6.07 -47.72 14.10
CA LEU A 872 -5.14 -48.82 14.01
C LEU A 872 -4.54 -48.88 12.60
N THR A 873 -3.25 -49.17 12.52
CA THR A 873 -2.59 -49.48 11.26
C THR A 873 -3.04 -50.85 10.74
N PRO A 874 -2.80 -51.20 9.46
CA PRO A 874 -3.16 -52.52 8.92
C PRO A 874 -2.55 -53.72 9.66
N ASP A 875 -1.47 -53.50 10.41
CA ASP A 875 -0.82 -54.46 11.31
C ASP A 875 -1.32 -54.40 12.77
N GLU A 876 -2.51 -53.83 12.99
CA GLU A 876 -3.19 -53.69 14.29
C GLU A 876 -2.39 -52.88 15.35
N GLN A 877 -1.50 -51.98 14.93
CA GLN A 877 -0.79 -51.08 15.84
C GLN A 877 -1.54 -49.76 16.04
N GLU A 878 -1.64 -49.31 17.29
CA GLU A 878 -2.21 -48.01 17.64
C GLU A 878 -1.38 -46.86 17.07
N MET A 879 -2.03 -45.95 16.33
CA MET A 879 -1.41 -44.73 15.80
C MET A 879 -1.32 -43.63 16.86
N ARG A 880 -0.51 -43.87 17.89
CA ARG A 880 -0.16 -42.89 18.92
C ARG A 880 1.32 -42.53 18.89
N TYR A 881 1.60 -41.24 18.99
CA TYR A 881 2.94 -40.70 18.81
C TYR A 881 3.31 -39.79 19.97
N ARG A 882 4.40 -40.11 20.67
CA ARG A 882 4.90 -39.28 21.77
C ARG A 882 5.59 -38.03 21.23
N SER A 883 5.21 -36.86 21.74
CA SER A 883 5.73 -35.57 21.27
C SER A 883 6.92 -35.08 22.11
N HIS A 884 6.71 -34.78 23.40
CA HIS A 884 7.73 -34.30 24.33
C HIS A 884 7.27 -34.42 25.80
N PRO A 885 8.19 -34.43 26.78
CA PRO A 885 7.84 -34.28 28.20
C PRO A 885 7.45 -32.84 28.54
N ALA A 886 6.62 -32.66 29.56
CA ALA A 886 6.38 -31.34 30.14
C ALA A 886 7.67 -30.82 30.85
N PRO A 887 7.91 -29.49 30.87
CA PRO A 887 9.14 -28.91 31.40
C PRO A 887 9.20 -28.98 32.94
N ASP A 888 10.41 -29.08 33.47
CA ASP A 888 10.71 -29.23 34.91
C ASP A 888 10.88 -27.89 35.62
N ASN A 889 9.99 -26.94 35.36
CA ASN A 889 10.05 -25.59 35.90
C ASN A 889 8.86 -25.29 36.82
N ALA A 890 9.09 -24.41 37.80
CA ALA A 890 8.04 -23.99 38.73
C ALA A 890 6.95 -23.17 38.02
N ASP A 891 7.35 -22.42 36.99
CA ASP A 891 6.51 -21.63 36.11
C ASP A 891 6.19 -22.37 34.81
N TYR A 892 5.13 -21.93 34.13
CA TYR A 892 4.80 -22.45 32.81
C TYR A 892 5.85 -22.03 31.78
N GLU A 893 6.22 -22.97 30.90
CA GLU A 893 7.21 -22.75 29.86
C GLU A 893 6.71 -23.30 28.52
N TRP A 894 7.06 -22.60 27.44
CA TRP A 894 6.81 -23.07 26.08
C TRP A 894 7.85 -24.11 25.68
N THR A 895 7.39 -25.31 25.32
CA THR A 895 8.23 -26.40 24.81
C THR A 895 7.78 -26.78 23.40
N ASP A 896 8.73 -26.84 22.47
CA ASP A 896 8.53 -27.38 21.13
C ASP A 896 8.76 -28.89 21.14
N GLY A 897 7.78 -29.64 20.65
CA GLY A 897 7.85 -31.09 20.55
C GLY A 897 8.69 -31.59 19.38
N ARG A 898 8.83 -32.91 19.30
CA ARG A 898 9.39 -33.58 18.12
C ARG A 898 8.65 -33.15 16.85
N VAL A 899 9.43 -32.98 15.78
CA VAL A 899 8.93 -32.81 14.42
C VAL A 899 8.64 -34.18 13.82
N PHE A 900 7.45 -34.32 13.24
CA PHE A 900 7.08 -35.43 12.36
C PHE A 900 7.19 -34.92 10.94
N ASP A 901 8.26 -35.29 10.23
CA ASP A 901 8.49 -34.87 8.84
C ASP A 901 7.93 -35.89 7.84
N GLU A 902 7.91 -35.54 6.55
CA GLU A 902 7.41 -36.36 5.43
C GLU A 902 7.96 -37.79 5.36
N THR A 903 9.09 -38.09 6.02
CA THR A 903 9.68 -39.44 6.02
C THR A 903 9.02 -40.38 7.02
N GLU A 904 8.21 -39.86 7.94
CA GLU A 904 7.51 -40.66 8.94
C GLU A 904 6.43 -41.54 8.31
N LYS A 905 6.41 -42.83 8.70
CA LYS A 905 5.41 -43.80 8.22
C LYS A 905 3.96 -43.47 8.62
N LEU A 906 3.73 -42.43 9.42
CA LEU A 906 2.38 -42.03 9.82
C LEU A 906 1.60 -41.44 8.64
N TRP A 907 2.28 -40.68 7.76
CA TRP A 907 1.63 -39.94 6.67
C TRP A 907 1.01 -40.85 5.62
N SER A 908 1.68 -41.96 5.29
CA SER A 908 1.18 -42.94 4.32
C SER A 908 -0.01 -43.77 4.83
N LYS A 909 -0.40 -43.60 6.10
CA LYS A 909 -1.49 -44.34 6.75
C LYS A 909 -2.70 -43.46 7.07
N LEU A 910 -2.66 -42.18 6.73
CA LEU A 910 -3.78 -41.26 6.89
C LEU A 910 -4.77 -41.41 5.73
N GLU A 911 -6.06 -41.30 6.05
CA GLU A 911 -7.15 -41.33 5.10
C GLU A 911 -8.02 -40.08 5.26
N PRO A 912 -8.68 -39.59 4.19
CA PRO A 912 -9.60 -38.47 4.30
C PRO A 912 -10.67 -38.74 5.36
N GLY A 913 -10.82 -37.78 6.28
CA GLY A 913 -11.73 -37.84 7.41
C GLY A 913 -11.09 -38.20 8.75
N ASP A 914 -9.84 -38.68 8.76
CA ASP A 914 -9.03 -38.81 9.99
C ASP A 914 -8.78 -37.46 10.66
N CYS A 915 -8.45 -37.43 11.94
CA CYS A 915 -7.98 -36.21 12.62
C CYS A 915 -6.92 -36.52 13.67
N PHE A 916 -6.24 -35.48 14.15
CA PHE A 916 -5.25 -35.60 15.23
C PHE A 916 -5.84 -35.13 16.55
N GLU A 917 -5.72 -35.95 17.59
CA GLU A 917 -6.11 -35.63 18.96
C GLU A 917 -4.87 -35.55 19.85
N VAL A 918 -4.72 -34.41 20.54
CA VAL A 918 -3.61 -34.18 21.46
C VAL A 918 -4.01 -34.62 22.85
N MET A 919 -3.17 -35.44 23.47
CA MET A 919 -3.40 -36.03 24.78
C MET A 919 -2.41 -35.49 25.80
N VAL A 920 -2.91 -35.22 27.02
CA VAL A 920 -2.12 -34.80 28.18
C VAL A 920 -1.94 -36.00 29.10
N GLY A 921 -0.69 -36.43 29.25
CA GLY A 921 -0.31 -37.64 29.97
C GLY A 921 0.46 -37.36 31.25
N ALA A 922 0.15 -38.14 32.28
CA ALA A 922 0.98 -38.29 33.47
C ALA A 922 1.05 -39.77 33.87
N SER A 923 2.25 -40.26 34.20
CA SER A 923 2.49 -41.66 34.59
C SER A 923 3.38 -41.75 35.83
N GLY A 924 3.01 -42.63 36.77
CA GLY A 924 3.68 -42.81 38.05
C GLY A 924 3.05 -41.96 39.16
N ARG A 925 2.84 -42.58 40.34
CA ARG A 925 2.07 -41.99 41.43
C ARG A 925 2.61 -40.60 41.82
N GLY A 926 1.74 -39.60 41.77
CA GLY A 926 2.03 -38.23 42.19
C GLY A 926 2.57 -37.32 41.09
N TRP A 927 2.75 -37.80 39.87
CA TRP A 927 3.04 -36.96 38.72
C TRP A 927 1.79 -36.24 38.22
N THR A 928 1.96 -34.96 37.90
CA THR A 928 0.92 -34.09 37.34
C THR A 928 1.49 -33.36 36.13
N ASN A 929 0.75 -33.39 35.03
CA ASN A 929 0.98 -32.55 33.85
C ASN A 929 -0.07 -31.43 33.87
N ASP A 930 0.38 -30.19 34.03
CA ASP A 930 -0.46 -29.00 34.03
C ASP A 930 -0.24 -28.26 32.71
N ALA A 931 -1.17 -28.47 31.77
CA ALA A 931 -1.08 -27.99 30.41
C ALA A 931 -1.98 -26.78 30.23
N ASN A 932 -1.38 -25.61 30.00
CA ASN A 932 -2.11 -24.34 29.93
C ASN A 932 -2.56 -24.03 28.49
N ARG A 933 -1.66 -24.18 27.50
CA ARG A 933 -1.99 -23.99 26.07
C ARG A 933 -1.22 -24.95 25.18
N GLY A 934 -1.83 -25.45 24.13
CA GLY A 934 -1.21 -26.39 23.19
C GLY A 934 -1.61 -26.10 21.75
N HIS A 935 -0.64 -26.04 20.84
CA HIS A 935 -0.83 -25.79 19.42
C HIS A 935 -0.21 -26.95 18.60
N LEU A 936 -1.02 -27.63 17.81
CA LEU A 936 -0.57 -28.59 16.81
C LEU A 936 -0.48 -27.89 15.45
N MET A 937 0.76 -27.71 14.99
CA MET A 937 1.12 -26.96 13.79
C MET A 937 1.45 -27.94 12.66
N PHE A 938 1.07 -27.56 11.43
CA PHE A 938 1.32 -28.27 10.18
C PHE A 938 1.98 -27.31 9.19
N TRP A 939 2.84 -27.81 8.30
CA TRP A 939 3.46 -27.05 7.22
C TRP A 939 3.73 -27.92 5.99
#